data_AF-A0A372QQ47-F1
#
_entry.id   AF-A0A372QQ47-F1
#
_cell.length_a   1.000
_cell.length_b   1.000
_cell.length_c   1.000
_cell.angle_alpha   90.00
_cell.angle_beta   90.00
_cell.angle_gamma   90.00
#
_symmetry.space_group_name_H-M   'P 1'
#
loop_
_entity.id
_entity.type
_entity.pdbx_description
1 polymer ?
#
loop_
_entity_poly.entity_id
_entity_poly.type
_entity_poly.pdbx_seq_one_letter_code
_entity_poly.pdbx_strand_id
1 'polypeptide(L)'
;MNDYCSIVGINFRDFGITCAGFAYSYMNLNDIRIHIEWEGGPLSNEIAITNYLHELRKVLEQTIRSERQVDFYTQILFILTIPDKYTISNWTIRECAFKAGLLRDLYSQNLKFITESEAIAIFCMKYLITHDISVGENFMIIDCGGDIVNLTTRQLLENERLSLIAERIGNDCGSSSVDQEFLKFLENKVGSLAINYVKENRPDQIQYMVQVFFRLYKINFTGIQSEFNTVKFDSKAHRTALALYCNEECHNNKKGIEWSFELKFEDIKAIFDPIIDKIIQLIDSQLRLCDDNCFALSLVGDFGKSNYLQSRIKKEFNTRVRLISRPPYSVTAIMRGAVLYGLYHVNQNRIQNQLKNTIKELKEVKEKNEVLQDQILLYVNLQEEYKTLINKYNNETNQHQIVVKKLKSDIKVIEEKYQNQIIENQRYQNKIKLQEPRINQLQQDVKLKENQLKKLEKEKEELDNENGNLYQKNIYLLNQLENNFQQNILLDETSNYQSEDTNQNHISSLNNDILQLSDNLKKYITDLNQDVIVNMEEIKKLLLLYKCSIKITNQKDDQLLIQAVLQRHIIETILSYATKYFQSTGQHYHLEANIVNKASILSTLLTNISKYRTGNDEIAHVATTKLRQYIYSILNNCGFANIYGEDQITYEHPFIAYYKEELNNTMNELRIVKDQEKIASENLAAIIICEVTKIFWFRLKIHESVIQYVWIPCDIQVNEVFMEGNNFDDDNDNENLYVGLCYFPLIGRDLTSSNNREVYSLAKVFVQRNQHQI
;
A
#
# COMPACT_ATOMS: atom_id res chain seq x y z
N MET A 1 3.56 -17.25 -3.38
CA MET A 1 2.52 -18.28 -3.17
C MET A 1 2.51 -19.18 -4.41
N ASN A 2 2.12 -20.45 -4.29
CA ASN A 2 2.01 -21.33 -5.46
C ASN A 2 0.70 -21.01 -6.20
N ASP A 3 0.76 -20.10 -7.17
CA ASP A 3 -0.30 -20.01 -8.18
C ASP A 3 -0.16 -21.18 -9.14
N TYR A 4 -1.02 -22.19 -8.93
CA TYR A 4 -1.12 -23.35 -9.81
C TYR A 4 -1.53 -22.90 -11.21
N CYS A 5 -0.63 -23.12 -12.18
CA CYS A 5 -0.88 -22.88 -13.59
C CYS A 5 -1.59 -24.06 -14.25
N SER A 6 -1.36 -25.29 -13.77
CA SER A 6 -1.92 -26.52 -14.34
C SER A 6 -2.46 -27.46 -13.26
N ILE A 7 -3.48 -28.25 -13.61
CA ILE A 7 -4.04 -29.31 -12.78
C ILE A 7 -4.12 -30.57 -13.63
N VAL A 8 -3.66 -31.70 -13.07
CA VAL A 8 -3.56 -33.00 -13.74
C VAL A 8 -4.24 -34.07 -12.87
N GLY A 9 -5.30 -34.68 -13.42
CA GLY A 9 -5.87 -35.92 -12.88
C GLY A 9 -5.08 -37.13 -13.40
N ILE A 10 -4.84 -38.13 -12.54
CA ILE A 10 -4.14 -39.37 -12.88
C ILE A 10 -4.90 -40.57 -12.33
N ASN A 11 -5.22 -41.58 -13.17
CA ASN A 11 -5.85 -42.82 -12.71
C ASN A 11 -4.86 -43.98 -12.55
N PHE A 12 -5.19 -44.87 -11.62
CA PHE A 12 -4.48 -46.11 -11.31
C PHE A 12 -5.50 -47.25 -11.21
N ARG A 13 -6.19 -47.54 -12.33
CA ARG A 13 -6.89 -48.83 -12.44
C ARG A 13 -5.86 -49.92 -12.74
N ASP A 14 -5.95 -50.96 -11.92
CA ASP A 14 -5.40 -52.30 -12.04
C ASP A 14 -3.91 -52.43 -12.39
N PHE A 15 -3.16 -53.04 -11.46
CA PHE A 15 -1.71 -53.28 -11.54
C PHE A 15 -1.30 -54.17 -12.74
N GLY A 16 -1.23 -53.59 -13.94
CA GLY A 16 -0.67 -54.21 -15.14
C GLY A 16 -1.54 -55.29 -15.80
N ILE A 17 -2.80 -55.49 -15.40
CA ILE A 17 -3.67 -56.54 -15.95
C ILE A 17 -4.55 -56.02 -17.11
N THR A 18 -4.96 -54.74 -17.09
CA THR A 18 -5.56 -54.08 -18.28
C THR A 18 -4.91 -52.71 -18.52
N CYS A 19 -4.44 -52.47 -19.75
CA CYS A 19 -3.64 -51.28 -20.07
C CYS A 19 -4.51 -50.03 -20.27
N ALA A 20 -4.87 -49.34 -19.17
CA ALA A 20 -5.75 -48.16 -19.17
C ALA A 20 -5.26 -47.02 -18.26
N GLY A 21 -3.93 -46.83 -18.16
CA GLY A 21 -3.30 -45.77 -17.38
C GLY A 21 -3.43 -44.38 -18.00
N PHE A 22 -4.55 -43.70 -17.76
CA PHE A 22 -4.82 -42.36 -18.28
C PHE A 22 -4.41 -41.25 -17.30
N ALA A 23 -3.88 -40.15 -17.84
CA ALA A 23 -3.78 -38.86 -17.17
C ALA A 23 -4.39 -37.76 -18.05
N TYR A 24 -5.03 -36.78 -17.42
CA TYR A 24 -5.82 -35.75 -18.10
C TYR A 24 -5.52 -34.39 -17.44
N SER A 25 -5.22 -33.36 -18.23
CA SER A 25 -4.99 -32.01 -17.71
C SER A 25 -6.19 -31.10 -17.96
N TYR A 26 -6.28 -29.97 -17.26
CA TYR A 26 -7.30 -28.96 -17.57
C TYR A 26 -7.13 -28.31 -18.96
N MET A 27 -6.04 -28.60 -19.68
CA MET A 27 -5.65 -27.90 -20.93
C MET A 27 -5.46 -28.84 -22.13
N ASN A 28 -5.25 -30.14 -21.91
CA ASN A 28 -5.05 -31.14 -22.95
C ASN A 28 -6.07 -32.28 -22.81
N LEU A 29 -6.61 -32.72 -23.95
CA LEU A 29 -7.68 -33.70 -24.12
C LEU A 29 -7.19 -35.11 -24.52
N ASN A 30 -5.89 -35.32 -24.70
CA ASN A 30 -5.33 -36.52 -25.34
C ASN A 30 -5.15 -37.70 -24.37
N ASP A 31 -5.53 -38.90 -24.84
CA ASP A 31 -5.25 -40.16 -24.15
C ASP A 31 -3.74 -40.46 -24.15
N ILE A 32 -3.11 -40.36 -22.98
CA ILE A 32 -1.74 -40.87 -22.75
C ILE A 32 -1.77 -42.40 -22.67
N ARG A 33 -0.79 -43.06 -23.30
CA ARG A 33 -0.52 -44.49 -23.16
C ARG A 33 0.93 -44.71 -22.78
N ILE A 34 1.17 -45.65 -21.87
CA ILE A 34 2.49 -45.96 -21.32
C ILE A 34 2.72 -47.46 -21.50
N HIS A 35 3.87 -47.82 -22.05
CA HIS A 35 4.35 -49.20 -22.12
C HIS A 35 5.49 -49.36 -21.10
N ILE A 36 5.47 -50.45 -20.34
CA ILE A 36 6.48 -50.78 -19.34
C ILE A 36 6.87 -52.23 -19.59
N GLU A 37 8.11 -52.46 -20.00
CA GLU A 37 8.67 -53.79 -20.14
C GLU A 37 9.31 -54.20 -18.81
N TRP A 38 9.03 -55.43 -18.34
CA TRP A 38 9.50 -55.93 -17.05
C TRP A 38 9.81 -57.42 -17.12
N GLU A 39 11.07 -57.77 -16.92
CA GLU A 39 11.58 -59.16 -16.98
C GLU A 39 11.82 -59.77 -15.58
N GLY A 40 11.53 -59.01 -14.51
CA GLY A 40 12.06 -59.24 -13.15
C GLY A 40 11.12 -59.92 -12.16
N GLY A 41 10.39 -60.98 -12.55
CA GLY A 41 9.57 -61.76 -11.61
C GLY A 41 8.40 -60.98 -10.96
N PRO A 42 7.84 -61.46 -9.83
CA PRO A 42 6.68 -60.83 -9.18
C PRO A 42 7.04 -59.49 -8.52
N LEU A 43 6.44 -58.41 -9.03
CA LEU A 43 6.55 -57.05 -8.48
C LEU A 43 5.84 -56.93 -7.12
N SER A 44 6.41 -56.12 -6.21
CA SER A 44 5.62 -55.54 -5.13
C SER A 44 4.78 -54.37 -5.66
N ASN A 45 3.66 -54.08 -5.01
CA ASN A 45 2.76 -53.01 -5.40
C ASN A 45 3.46 -51.64 -5.42
N GLU A 46 4.35 -51.39 -4.45
CA GLU A 46 5.12 -50.16 -4.32
C GLU A 46 6.09 -49.97 -5.48
N ILE A 47 6.76 -51.04 -5.92
CA ILE A 47 7.67 -51.02 -7.08
C ILE A 47 6.86 -50.79 -8.37
N ALA A 48 5.74 -51.49 -8.53
CA ALA A 48 4.86 -51.32 -9.69
C ALA A 48 4.31 -49.89 -9.81
N ILE A 49 3.79 -49.30 -8.71
CA ILE A 49 3.33 -47.91 -8.68
C ILE A 49 4.49 -46.94 -8.95
N THR A 50 5.66 -47.15 -8.34
CA THR A 50 6.83 -46.27 -8.52
C THR A 50 7.30 -46.28 -9.97
N ASN A 51 7.41 -47.44 -10.61
CA ASN A 51 7.85 -47.56 -12.00
C ASN A 51 6.82 -46.94 -12.97
N TYR A 52 5.52 -47.21 -12.78
CA TYR A 52 4.48 -46.60 -13.59
C TYR A 52 4.44 -45.06 -13.44
N LEU A 53 4.55 -44.56 -12.21
CA LEU A 53 4.64 -43.12 -11.96
C LEU A 53 5.90 -42.49 -12.57
N HIS A 54 7.01 -43.23 -12.65
CA HIS A 54 8.24 -42.74 -13.23
C HIS A 54 8.13 -42.55 -14.75
N GLU A 55 7.56 -43.52 -15.47
CA GLU A 55 7.30 -43.38 -16.91
C GLU A 55 6.21 -42.33 -17.20
N LEU A 56 5.12 -42.33 -16.42
CA LEU A 56 4.07 -41.31 -16.53
C LEU A 56 4.64 -39.89 -16.35
N ARG A 57 5.50 -39.69 -15.35
CA ARG A 57 6.18 -38.41 -15.12
C ARG A 57 6.96 -37.95 -16.35
N LYS A 58 7.70 -38.84 -17.04
CA LYS A 58 8.43 -38.47 -18.27
C LYS A 58 7.49 -37.95 -19.36
N VAL A 59 6.38 -38.64 -19.59
CA VAL A 59 5.37 -38.21 -20.58
C VAL A 59 4.74 -36.88 -20.17
N LEU A 60 4.33 -36.73 -18.90
CA LEU A 60 3.76 -35.48 -18.39
C LEU A 60 4.75 -34.30 -18.47
N GLU A 61 6.03 -34.50 -18.15
CA GLU A 61 7.07 -33.47 -18.30
C GLU A 61 7.23 -33.04 -19.77
N GLN A 62 7.19 -33.99 -20.72
CA GLN A 62 7.28 -33.70 -22.15
C GLN A 62 6.04 -32.95 -22.65
N THR A 63 4.84 -33.49 -22.41
CA THR A 63 3.58 -32.90 -22.87
C THR A 63 3.40 -31.48 -22.33
N ILE A 64 3.58 -31.30 -21.02
CA ILE A 64 3.30 -30.00 -20.37
C ILE A 64 4.34 -28.95 -20.77
N ARG A 65 5.63 -29.30 -20.89
CA ARG A 65 6.65 -28.36 -21.40
C ARG A 65 6.43 -27.97 -22.87
N SER A 66 5.89 -28.88 -23.68
CA SER A 66 5.64 -28.60 -25.10
C SER A 66 4.48 -27.61 -25.30
N GLU A 67 3.54 -27.55 -24.35
CA GLU A 67 2.41 -26.61 -24.37
C GLU A 67 2.71 -25.30 -23.65
N ARG A 68 3.39 -25.34 -22.50
CA ARG A 68 3.63 -24.16 -21.64
C ARG A 68 4.95 -24.22 -20.88
N GLN A 69 5.60 -23.06 -20.75
CA GLN A 69 6.68 -22.86 -19.79
C GLN A 69 6.09 -22.71 -18.38
N VAL A 70 5.89 -23.83 -17.69
CA VAL A 70 5.50 -23.90 -16.27
C VAL A 70 6.48 -24.76 -15.49
N ASP A 71 6.76 -24.40 -14.24
CA ASP A 71 7.56 -25.22 -13.34
C ASP A 71 6.77 -26.45 -12.89
N PHE A 72 7.28 -27.63 -13.26
CA PHE A 72 6.60 -28.91 -13.07
C PHE A 72 6.31 -29.26 -11.61
N TYR A 73 7.12 -28.76 -10.67
CA TYR A 73 7.07 -29.14 -9.26
C TYR A 73 6.27 -28.18 -8.38
N THR A 74 6.20 -26.90 -8.76
CA THR A 74 5.60 -25.83 -7.95
C THR A 74 4.29 -25.30 -8.54
N GLN A 75 4.13 -25.30 -9.87
CA GLN A 75 2.97 -24.74 -10.57
C GLN A 75 1.95 -25.78 -11.06
N ILE A 76 2.20 -27.08 -10.83
CA ILE A 76 1.26 -28.17 -11.14
C ILE A 76 0.63 -28.72 -9.86
N LEU A 77 -0.68 -28.93 -9.87
CA LEU A 77 -1.41 -29.71 -8.86
C LEU A 77 -1.77 -31.08 -9.43
N PHE A 78 -1.22 -32.14 -8.84
CA PHE A 78 -1.55 -33.53 -9.17
C PHE A 78 -2.69 -34.05 -8.30
N ILE A 79 -3.73 -34.59 -8.92
CA ILE A 79 -4.87 -35.24 -8.28
C ILE A 79 -4.83 -36.73 -8.68
N LEU A 80 -4.46 -37.60 -7.74
CA LEU A 80 -4.45 -39.04 -7.97
C LEU A 80 -5.80 -39.62 -7.56
N THR A 81 -6.41 -40.44 -8.42
CA THR A 81 -7.62 -41.18 -8.07
C THR A 81 -7.28 -42.56 -7.52
N ILE A 82 -7.95 -42.95 -6.44
CA ILE A 82 -7.78 -44.25 -5.77
C ILE A 82 -9.10 -45.04 -5.80
N PRO A 83 -9.08 -46.39 -5.87
CA PRO A 83 -10.28 -47.18 -5.67
C PRO A 83 -10.90 -46.94 -4.28
N ASP A 84 -12.23 -46.92 -4.19
CA ASP A 84 -12.94 -46.61 -2.94
C ASP A 84 -12.76 -47.65 -1.82
N LYS A 85 -12.26 -48.85 -2.16
CA LYS A 85 -11.89 -49.94 -1.24
C LYS A 85 -10.46 -50.39 -1.49
N TYR A 86 -9.50 -49.47 -1.35
CA TYR A 86 -8.07 -49.73 -1.57
C TYR A 86 -7.33 -49.97 -0.25
N THR A 87 -6.45 -50.97 -0.20
CA THR A 87 -5.73 -51.39 1.02
C THR A 87 -4.41 -50.67 1.25
N ILE A 88 -3.83 -50.08 0.20
CA ILE A 88 -2.56 -49.35 0.28
C ILE A 88 -2.84 -47.92 0.74
N SER A 89 -2.09 -47.46 1.75
CA SER A 89 -2.29 -46.12 2.30
C SER A 89 -1.93 -45.01 1.31
N ASN A 90 -2.65 -43.88 1.37
CA ASN A 90 -2.33 -42.67 0.62
C ASN A 90 -0.90 -42.17 0.90
N TRP A 91 -0.34 -42.48 2.07
CA TRP A 91 1.05 -42.21 2.39
C TRP A 91 2.03 -43.05 1.55
N THR A 92 1.78 -44.36 1.45
CA THR A 92 2.57 -45.28 0.61
C THR A 92 2.53 -44.88 -0.86
N ILE A 93 1.37 -44.46 -1.39
CA ILE A 93 1.24 -43.97 -2.77
C ILE A 93 2.02 -42.65 -2.95
N ARG A 94 1.96 -41.74 -1.98
CA ARG A 94 2.74 -40.48 -1.94
C ARG A 94 4.25 -40.74 -1.90
N GLU A 95 4.71 -41.75 -1.15
CA GLU A 95 6.11 -42.19 -1.20
C GLU A 95 6.51 -42.72 -2.58
N CYS A 96 5.65 -43.51 -3.25
CA CYS A 96 5.92 -43.99 -4.61
C CYS A 96 5.99 -42.82 -5.62
N ALA A 97 5.11 -41.82 -5.48
CA ALA A 97 5.16 -40.59 -6.29
C ALA A 97 6.43 -39.75 -6.06
N PHE A 98 6.93 -39.71 -4.82
CA PHE A 98 8.22 -39.10 -4.51
C PHE A 98 9.40 -39.92 -5.08
N LYS A 99 9.42 -41.24 -4.89
CA LYS A 99 10.46 -42.16 -5.41
C LYS A 99 10.54 -42.13 -6.95
N ALA A 100 9.40 -42.00 -7.64
CA ALA A 100 9.32 -41.79 -9.09
C ALA A 100 9.85 -40.42 -9.57
N GLY A 101 9.96 -39.45 -8.65
CA GLY A 101 10.29 -38.05 -8.92
C GLY A 101 9.13 -37.24 -9.50
N LEU A 102 7.87 -37.68 -9.35
CA LEU A 102 6.69 -36.85 -9.63
C LEU A 102 6.61 -35.68 -8.63
N LEU A 103 7.07 -35.90 -7.39
CA LEU A 103 7.26 -34.87 -6.38
C LEU A 103 8.73 -34.62 -6.09
N ARG A 104 9.07 -33.34 -5.84
CA ARG A 104 10.39 -32.91 -5.36
C ARG A 104 10.54 -32.96 -3.83
N ASP A 105 9.42 -32.98 -3.11
CA ASP A 105 9.32 -33.10 -1.66
C ASP A 105 8.19 -34.07 -1.33
N LEU A 106 8.45 -35.00 -0.40
CA LEU A 106 7.50 -35.99 0.08
C LEU A 106 6.27 -35.34 0.75
N TYR A 107 6.42 -34.17 1.39
CA TYR A 107 5.34 -33.45 2.09
C TYR A 107 4.59 -32.44 1.22
N SER A 108 4.92 -32.35 -0.08
CA SER A 108 4.40 -31.34 -0.98
C SER A 108 2.87 -31.32 -1.05
N GLN A 109 2.30 -30.13 -0.90
CA GLN A 109 0.85 -29.88 -1.00
C GLN A 109 0.33 -29.94 -2.46
N ASN A 110 1.24 -30.04 -3.43
CA ASN A 110 0.94 -30.18 -4.86
C ASN A 110 0.48 -31.60 -5.24
N LEU A 111 0.25 -32.50 -4.28
CA LEU A 111 -0.34 -33.83 -4.46
C LEU A 111 -1.59 -33.99 -3.56
N LYS A 112 -2.74 -34.26 -4.17
CA LYS A 112 -4.00 -34.59 -3.47
C LYS A 112 -4.56 -35.92 -3.98
N PHE A 113 -5.42 -36.52 -3.16
CA PHE A 113 -6.12 -37.76 -3.46
C PHE A 113 -7.64 -37.53 -3.46
N ILE A 114 -8.35 -38.31 -4.26
CA ILE A 114 -9.81 -38.44 -4.28
C ILE A 114 -10.15 -39.88 -4.68
N THR A 115 -11.29 -40.44 -4.26
CA THR A 115 -11.68 -41.78 -4.71
C THR A 115 -12.31 -41.75 -6.10
N GLU A 116 -12.33 -42.89 -6.80
CA GLU A 116 -12.96 -42.97 -8.13
C GLU A 116 -14.44 -42.58 -8.09
N SER A 117 -15.24 -43.08 -7.13
CA SER A 117 -16.67 -42.75 -7.10
C SER A 117 -16.95 -41.29 -6.74
N GLU A 118 -16.13 -40.65 -5.90
CA GLU A 118 -16.28 -39.23 -5.57
C GLU A 118 -15.89 -38.34 -6.76
N ALA A 119 -14.85 -38.71 -7.51
CA ALA A 119 -14.49 -38.02 -8.74
C ALA A 119 -15.61 -38.12 -9.79
N ILE A 120 -16.15 -39.32 -10.01
CA ILE A 120 -17.33 -39.52 -10.87
C ILE A 120 -18.51 -38.67 -10.39
N ALA A 121 -18.77 -38.62 -9.07
CA ALA A 121 -19.88 -37.87 -8.51
C ALA A 121 -19.78 -36.36 -8.79
N ILE A 122 -18.58 -35.78 -8.63
CA ILE A 122 -18.30 -34.37 -8.98
C ILE A 122 -18.51 -34.11 -10.49
N PHE A 123 -18.08 -35.04 -11.35
CA PHE A 123 -18.29 -34.95 -12.79
C PHE A 123 -19.78 -35.01 -13.17
N CYS A 124 -20.53 -35.97 -12.65
CA CYS A 124 -21.97 -36.11 -12.90
C CYS A 124 -22.75 -34.91 -12.35
N MET A 125 -22.44 -34.45 -11.14
CA MET A 125 -23.03 -33.23 -10.56
C MET A 125 -22.83 -32.02 -11.48
N LYS A 126 -21.60 -31.78 -11.95
CA LYS A 126 -21.30 -30.65 -12.83
C LYS A 126 -22.01 -30.72 -14.19
N TYR A 127 -22.28 -31.93 -14.70
CA TYR A 127 -23.12 -32.13 -15.87
C TYR A 127 -24.60 -31.84 -15.56
N LEU A 128 -25.14 -32.37 -14.46
CA LEU A 128 -26.55 -32.23 -14.10
C LEU A 128 -26.94 -30.78 -13.71
N ILE A 129 -26.00 -30.00 -13.16
CA ILE A 129 -26.19 -28.56 -12.89
C ILE A 129 -26.46 -27.78 -14.20
N THR A 130 -25.92 -28.22 -15.35
CA THR A 130 -26.27 -27.61 -16.66
C THR A 130 -27.51 -28.23 -17.32
N HIS A 131 -28.28 -29.04 -16.57
CA HIS A 131 -29.51 -29.71 -16.98
C HIS A 131 -30.59 -29.56 -15.88
N ASP A 132 -30.56 -28.41 -15.19
CA ASP A 132 -31.57 -27.92 -14.24
C ASP A 132 -31.86 -28.80 -13.01
N ILE A 133 -30.88 -29.56 -12.51
CA ILE A 133 -30.98 -30.18 -11.18
C ILE A 133 -30.91 -29.10 -10.08
N SER A 134 -31.80 -29.20 -9.10
CA SER A 134 -31.96 -28.25 -8.00
C SER A 134 -31.29 -28.75 -6.71
N VAL A 135 -31.00 -27.83 -5.79
CA VAL A 135 -30.58 -28.18 -4.42
C VAL A 135 -31.71 -28.94 -3.74
N GLY A 136 -31.38 -30.07 -3.11
CA GLY A 136 -32.33 -31.02 -2.51
C GLY A 136 -32.71 -32.18 -3.44
N GLU A 137 -32.43 -32.12 -4.75
CA GLU A 137 -32.74 -33.22 -5.67
C GLU A 137 -31.66 -34.31 -5.67
N ASN A 138 -32.13 -35.56 -5.78
CA ASN A 138 -31.31 -36.77 -5.81
C ASN A 138 -30.95 -37.16 -7.25
N PHE A 139 -29.73 -37.66 -7.47
CA PHE A 139 -29.33 -38.30 -8.72
C PHE A 139 -28.59 -39.61 -8.47
N MET A 140 -28.79 -40.58 -9.35
CA MET A 140 -28.12 -41.87 -9.32
C MET A 140 -27.03 -41.92 -10.38
N ILE A 141 -25.83 -42.26 -9.94
CA ILE A 141 -24.68 -42.57 -10.78
C ILE A 141 -24.74 -44.07 -11.08
N ILE A 142 -24.60 -44.44 -12.34
CA ILE A 142 -24.49 -45.84 -12.79
C ILE A 142 -23.13 -45.97 -13.48
N ASP A 143 -22.11 -46.39 -12.75
CA ASP A 143 -20.77 -46.68 -13.29
C ASP A 143 -20.77 -48.05 -13.97
N CYS A 144 -21.02 -48.04 -15.28
CA CYS A 144 -21.00 -49.20 -16.16
C CYS A 144 -19.55 -49.54 -16.52
N GLY A 145 -18.81 -50.06 -15.53
CA GLY A 145 -17.39 -50.39 -15.61
C GLY A 145 -17.04 -51.62 -16.45
N GLY A 146 -15.79 -52.07 -16.30
CA GLY A 146 -15.25 -53.27 -16.92
C GLY A 146 -16.00 -54.51 -16.43
N ASP A 147 -15.72 -54.95 -15.21
CA ASP A 147 -16.27 -56.20 -14.67
C ASP A 147 -17.49 -55.96 -13.76
N ILE A 148 -17.44 -54.90 -12.95
CA ILE A 148 -18.46 -54.55 -11.96
C ILE A 148 -19.23 -53.30 -12.40
N VAL A 149 -20.56 -53.37 -12.41
CA VAL A 149 -21.41 -52.16 -12.46
C VAL A 149 -21.67 -51.68 -11.05
N ASN A 150 -21.45 -50.39 -10.78
CA ASN A 150 -21.62 -49.79 -9.47
C ASN A 150 -22.66 -48.68 -9.51
N LEU A 151 -23.58 -48.69 -8.55
CA LEU A 151 -24.61 -47.67 -8.38
C LEU A 151 -24.30 -46.81 -7.16
N THR A 152 -24.64 -45.52 -7.20
CA THR A 152 -24.54 -44.64 -6.03
C THR A 152 -25.56 -43.52 -6.13
N THR A 153 -26.35 -43.31 -5.08
CA THR A 153 -27.31 -42.21 -5.03
C THR A 153 -26.73 -41.05 -4.22
N ARG A 154 -26.62 -39.88 -4.85
CA ARG A 154 -26.18 -38.63 -4.24
C ARG A 154 -27.30 -37.59 -4.29
N GLN A 155 -27.27 -36.63 -3.38
CA GLN A 155 -28.15 -35.45 -3.43
C GLN A 155 -27.30 -34.20 -3.61
N LEU A 156 -27.77 -33.26 -4.44
CA LEU A 156 -27.14 -31.95 -4.56
C LEU A 156 -27.50 -31.09 -3.33
N LEU A 157 -26.49 -30.64 -2.60
CA LEU A 157 -26.61 -29.70 -1.49
C LEU A 157 -26.14 -28.30 -1.93
N GLU A 158 -26.43 -27.31 -1.09
CA GLU A 158 -25.91 -25.95 -1.28
C GLU A 158 -24.39 -25.91 -1.47
N ASN A 159 -23.91 -24.91 -2.22
CA ASN A 159 -22.49 -24.69 -2.51
C ASN A 159 -21.81 -25.87 -3.24
N GLU A 160 -22.56 -26.55 -4.12
CA GLU A 160 -22.07 -27.66 -4.96
C GLU A 160 -21.49 -28.83 -4.16
N ARG A 161 -22.11 -29.12 -3.00
CA ARG A 161 -21.75 -30.25 -2.15
C ARG A 161 -22.64 -31.46 -2.44
N LEU A 162 -22.16 -32.65 -2.11
CA LEU A 162 -22.88 -33.90 -2.28
C LEU A 162 -22.99 -34.65 -0.95
N SER A 163 -24.22 -35.03 -0.57
CA SER A 163 -24.45 -36.08 0.42
C SER A 163 -24.58 -37.45 -0.25
N LEU A 164 -24.25 -38.51 0.49
CA LEU A 164 -24.58 -39.89 0.14
C LEU A 164 -25.98 -40.19 0.69
N ILE A 165 -26.90 -40.64 -0.15
CA ILE A 165 -28.28 -40.98 0.24
C ILE A 165 -28.43 -42.48 0.50
N ALA A 166 -27.85 -43.29 -0.38
CA ALA A 166 -27.83 -44.75 -0.25
C ALA A 166 -26.41 -45.25 -0.56
N GLU A 167 -25.98 -46.30 0.15
CA GLU A 167 -24.65 -46.89 -0.03
C GLU A 167 -24.42 -47.42 -1.46
N ARG A 168 -23.14 -47.64 -1.80
CA ARG A 168 -22.73 -48.14 -3.10
C ARG A 168 -23.01 -49.64 -3.23
N ILE A 169 -24.05 -49.99 -3.97
CA ILE A 169 -24.33 -51.36 -4.41
C ILE A 169 -23.57 -51.63 -5.73
N GLY A 170 -23.03 -52.84 -5.88
CA GLY A 170 -22.35 -53.27 -7.10
C GLY A 170 -22.56 -54.76 -7.39
N ASN A 171 -22.37 -55.16 -8.65
CA ASN A 171 -22.60 -56.54 -9.13
C ASN A 171 -21.78 -56.83 -10.40
N ASP A 172 -21.42 -58.09 -10.62
CA ASP A 172 -20.54 -58.59 -11.68
C ASP A 172 -21.28 -58.70 -13.03
N CYS A 173 -21.80 -57.57 -13.49
CA CYS A 173 -22.61 -57.40 -14.70
C CYS A 173 -22.07 -56.30 -15.63
N GLY A 174 -20.77 -56.02 -15.54
CA GLY A 174 -20.10 -55.03 -16.38
C GLY A 174 -19.93 -55.46 -17.84
N SER A 175 -19.18 -54.64 -18.58
CA SER A 175 -18.68 -54.95 -19.93
C SER A 175 -18.23 -56.41 -20.07
N SER A 176 -17.33 -56.89 -19.20
CA SER A 176 -16.70 -58.22 -19.30
C SER A 176 -17.70 -59.36 -19.20
N SER A 177 -18.79 -59.19 -18.44
CA SER A 177 -19.84 -60.21 -18.30
C SER A 177 -20.56 -60.46 -19.62
N VAL A 178 -20.69 -59.45 -20.48
CA VAL A 178 -21.21 -59.61 -21.86
C VAL A 178 -20.23 -60.40 -22.73
N ASP A 179 -18.92 -60.18 -22.56
CA ASP A 179 -17.91 -60.95 -23.31
C ASP A 179 -17.89 -62.42 -22.85
N GLN A 180 -18.15 -62.69 -21.56
CA GLN A 180 -18.35 -64.05 -21.06
C GLN A 180 -19.59 -64.72 -21.66
N GLU A 181 -20.74 -64.03 -21.76
CA GLU A 181 -21.93 -64.58 -22.45
C GLU A 181 -21.70 -64.78 -23.95
N PHE A 182 -20.93 -63.90 -24.62
CA PHE A 182 -20.49 -64.13 -26.01
C PHE A 182 -19.58 -65.36 -26.13
N LEU A 183 -18.63 -65.55 -25.20
CA LEU A 183 -17.77 -66.74 -25.20
C LEU A 183 -18.56 -68.03 -24.91
N LYS A 184 -19.58 -67.99 -24.03
CA LYS A 184 -20.53 -69.10 -23.84
C LYS A 184 -21.37 -69.37 -25.08
N PHE A 185 -21.79 -68.33 -25.80
CA PHE A 185 -22.47 -68.49 -27.09
C PHE A 185 -21.57 -69.20 -28.11
N LEU A 186 -20.31 -68.80 -28.24
CA LEU A 186 -19.35 -69.51 -29.10
C LEU A 186 -19.18 -70.96 -28.63
N GLU A 187 -18.98 -71.17 -27.33
CA GLU A 187 -18.86 -72.50 -26.72
C GLU A 187 -20.04 -73.42 -27.05
N ASN A 188 -21.27 -72.91 -26.99
CA ASN A 188 -22.49 -73.63 -27.37
C ASN A 188 -22.63 -73.89 -28.88
N LYS A 189 -21.94 -73.14 -29.75
CA LYS A 189 -21.94 -73.36 -31.22
C LYS A 189 -20.81 -74.29 -31.68
N VAL A 190 -19.71 -74.39 -30.93
CA VAL A 190 -18.45 -75.03 -31.39
C VAL A 190 -17.92 -76.15 -30.48
N GLY A 191 -18.47 -76.28 -29.28
CA GLY A 191 -18.08 -77.26 -28.26
C GLY A 191 -17.01 -76.74 -27.30
N SER A 192 -17.17 -77.08 -26.00
CA SER A 192 -16.25 -76.71 -24.92
C SER A 192 -14.80 -77.11 -25.17
N LEU A 193 -14.55 -78.27 -25.78
CA LEU A 193 -13.19 -78.73 -26.09
C LEU A 193 -12.47 -77.79 -27.07
N ALA A 194 -13.12 -77.39 -28.16
CA ALA A 194 -12.52 -76.53 -29.18
C ALA A 194 -12.27 -75.11 -28.67
N ILE A 195 -13.21 -74.52 -27.94
CA ILE A 195 -13.03 -73.17 -27.40
C ILE A 195 -12.00 -73.13 -26.26
N ASN A 196 -11.94 -74.16 -25.39
CA ASN A 196 -10.96 -74.20 -24.30
C ASN A 196 -9.54 -74.42 -24.84
N TYR A 197 -9.36 -75.30 -25.82
CA TYR A 197 -8.06 -75.46 -26.51
C TYR A 197 -7.55 -74.13 -27.07
N VAL A 198 -8.42 -73.29 -27.66
CA VAL A 198 -8.04 -71.97 -28.19
C VAL A 198 -7.85 -70.92 -27.08
N LYS A 199 -8.58 -70.97 -25.96
CA LYS A 199 -8.29 -70.16 -24.75
C LYS A 199 -6.87 -70.43 -24.23
N GLU A 200 -6.45 -71.70 -24.20
CA GLU A 200 -5.15 -72.13 -23.69
C GLU A 200 -3.99 -71.87 -24.67
N ASN A 201 -4.14 -72.26 -25.94
CA ASN A 201 -3.04 -72.33 -26.91
C ASN A 201 -2.96 -71.11 -27.84
N ARG A 202 -4.06 -70.35 -28.00
CA ARG A 202 -4.18 -69.21 -28.92
C ARG A 202 -5.02 -68.06 -28.32
N PRO A 203 -4.70 -67.55 -27.11
CA PRO A 203 -5.49 -66.53 -26.42
C PRO A 203 -5.62 -65.21 -27.21
N ASP A 204 -4.67 -64.92 -28.11
CA ASP A 204 -4.74 -63.80 -29.06
C ASP A 204 -5.97 -63.89 -29.99
N GLN A 205 -6.40 -65.11 -30.36
CA GLN A 205 -7.58 -65.34 -31.20
C GLN A 205 -8.86 -65.12 -30.41
N ILE A 206 -8.92 -65.55 -29.13
CA ILE A 206 -10.04 -65.25 -28.23
C ILE A 206 -10.18 -63.73 -28.07
N GLN A 207 -9.08 -63.03 -27.77
CA GLN A 207 -9.11 -61.59 -27.57
C GLN A 207 -9.46 -60.83 -28.86
N TYR A 208 -9.01 -61.30 -30.03
CA TYR A 208 -9.43 -60.76 -31.32
C TYR A 208 -10.94 -60.93 -31.55
N MET A 209 -11.50 -62.13 -31.34
CA MET A 209 -12.94 -62.38 -31.52
C MET A 209 -13.79 -61.48 -30.60
N VAL A 210 -13.38 -61.33 -29.33
CA VAL A 210 -14.01 -60.41 -28.38
C VAL A 210 -13.89 -58.96 -28.84
N GLN A 211 -12.74 -58.52 -29.37
CA GLN A 211 -12.59 -57.16 -29.92
C GLN A 211 -13.46 -56.92 -31.17
N VAL A 212 -13.66 -57.92 -32.02
CA VAL A 212 -14.56 -57.79 -33.19
C VAL A 212 -16.02 -57.72 -32.74
N PHE A 213 -16.44 -58.58 -31.81
CA PHE A 213 -17.77 -58.51 -31.20
C PHE A 213 -18.01 -57.15 -30.50
N PHE A 214 -17.01 -56.64 -29.78
CA PHE A 214 -17.04 -55.32 -29.15
C PHE A 214 -17.30 -54.20 -30.17
N ARG A 215 -16.51 -54.17 -31.25
CA ARG A 215 -16.54 -53.12 -32.28
C ARG A 215 -17.82 -53.14 -33.11
N LEU A 216 -18.31 -54.34 -33.47
CA LEU A 216 -19.48 -54.49 -34.32
C LEU A 216 -20.78 -54.28 -33.53
N TYR A 217 -20.95 -55.02 -32.43
CA TYR A 217 -22.24 -55.16 -31.76
C TYR A 217 -22.28 -54.44 -30.40
N LYS A 218 -21.28 -54.61 -29.53
CA LYS A 218 -21.43 -54.24 -28.11
C LYS A 218 -21.68 -52.76 -27.82
N ILE A 219 -21.10 -51.88 -28.63
CA ILE A 219 -21.37 -50.45 -28.57
C ILE A 219 -22.62 -50.08 -29.40
N ASN A 220 -22.71 -50.58 -30.63
CA ASN A 220 -23.61 -50.05 -31.64
C ASN A 220 -25.02 -50.67 -31.63
N PHE A 221 -25.16 -51.93 -31.19
CA PHE A 221 -26.43 -52.64 -31.15
C PHE A 221 -27.47 -51.84 -30.36
N THR A 222 -28.62 -51.57 -30.98
CA THR A 222 -29.69 -50.74 -30.42
C THR A 222 -30.84 -51.54 -29.83
N GLY A 223 -30.93 -52.84 -30.14
CA GLY A 223 -32.10 -53.68 -29.85
C GLY A 223 -33.30 -53.44 -30.77
N ILE A 224 -33.12 -52.76 -31.91
CA ILE A 224 -34.16 -52.49 -32.90
C ILE A 224 -33.91 -53.35 -34.14
N GLN A 225 -34.87 -54.22 -34.49
CA GLN A 225 -34.73 -55.20 -35.58
C GLN A 225 -34.42 -54.55 -36.94
N SER A 226 -35.04 -53.41 -37.25
CA SER A 226 -34.87 -52.70 -38.53
C SER A 226 -33.53 -51.96 -38.67
N GLU A 227 -32.76 -51.86 -37.58
CA GLU A 227 -31.42 -51.25 -37.56
C GLU A 227 -30.31 -52.31 -37.53
N PHE A 228 -30.67 -53.59 -37.41
CA PHE A 228 -29.73 -54.69 -37.26
C PHE A 228 -29.12 -55.13 -38.59
N ASN A 229 -27.81 -54.98 -38.71
CA ASN A 229 -27.04 -55.50 -39.83
C ASN A 229 -26.30 -56.78 -39.42
N THR A 230 -26.67 -57.91 -40.03
CA THR A 230 -25.97 -59.19 -39.85
C THR A 230 -24.57 -59.11 -40.48
N VAL A 231 -23.53 -59.15 -39.65
CA VAL A 231 -22.13 -59.24 -40.13
C VAL A 231 -21.61 -60.67 -39.95
N LYS A 232 -21.16 -61.27 -41.05
CA LYS A 232 -20.46 -62.57 -41.04
C LYS A 232 -19.13 -62.46 -40.30
N PHE A 233 -18.89 -63.36 -39.36
CA PHE A 233 -17.55 -63.62 -38.83
C PHE A 233 -16.80 -64.56 -39.80
N ASP A 234 -16.32 -64.03 -40.95
CA ASP A 234 -15.27 -64.69 -41.74
C ASP A 234 -13.95 -63.93 -41.59
N SER A 235 -12.89 -64.67 -41.32
CA SER A 235 -11.54 -64.23 -41.64
C SER A 235 -10.66 -65.45 -41.90
N LYS A 236 -9.84 -65.35 -42.95
CA LYS A 236 -8.86 -66.38 -43.36
C LYS A 236 -7.89 -66.78 -42.25
N ALA A 237 -7.71 -65.99 -41.19
CA ALA A 237 -6.83 -66.31 -40.06
C ALA A 237 -7.45 -67.33 -39.08
N HIS A 238 -8.75 -67.22 -38.75
CA HIS A 238 -9.42 -68.12 -37.80
C HIS A 238 -9.56 -69.55 -38.34
N ARG A 239 -9.64 -69.65 -39.66
CA ARG A 239 -9.80 -70.88 -40.44
C ARG A 239 -8.75 -71.96 -40.10
N THR A 240 -7.58 -71.57 -39.60
CA THR A 240 -6.47 -72.48 -39.27
C THR A 240 -6.50 -72.96 -37.80
N ALA A 241 -6.96 -72.15 -36.85
CA ALA A 241 -6.87 -72.50 -35.43
C ALA A 241 -8.03 -73.37 -34.94
N LEU A 242 -9.25 -73.07 -35.38
CA LEU A 242 -10.47 -73.71 -34.87
C LEU A 242 -10.92 -74.92 -35.72
N ALA A 243 -10.65 -74.93 -37.02
CA ALA A 243 -11.01 -76.04 -37.90
C ALA A 243 -10.13 -77.30 -37.72
N LEU A 244 -9.01 -77.21 -36.99
CA LEU A 244 -8.13 -78.35 -36.68
C LEU A 244 -8.66 -79.25 -35.56
N TYR A 245 -9.60 -78.78 -34.74
CA TYR A 245 -10.08 -79.48 -33.54
C TYR A 245 -11.61 -79.59 -33.43
N CYS A 246 -12.33 -79.48 -34.56
CA CYS A 246 -13.70 -79.99 -34.68
C CYS A 246 -13.66 -81.53 -34.72
N ASN A 247 -13.57 -82.15 -33.55
CA ASN A 247 -13.36 -83.60 -33.39
C ASN A 247 -14.50 -84.47 -33.98
N GLU A 248 -14.23 -85.77 -34.02
CA GLU A 248 -14.68 -86.71 -35.05
C GLU A 248 -16.20 -86.93 -35.19
N GLU A 249 -17.02 -86.56 -34.20
CA GLU A 249 -18.49 -86.60 -34.34
C GLU A 249 -19.03 -85.72 -35.48
N CYS A 250 -18.28 -84.66 -35.87
CA CYS A 250 -18.63 -83.83 -37.02
C CYS A 250 -18.47 -84.53 -38.39
N HIS A 251 -17.78 -85.67 -38.48
CA HIS A 251 -17.41 -86.28 -39.78
C HIS A 251 -18.58 -86.83 -40.62
N ASN A 252 -19.78 -87.00 -40.04
CA ASN A 252 -20.94 -87.46 -40.80
C ASN A 252 -21.45 -86.46 -41.85
N ASN A 253 -21.08 -85.17 -41.76
CA ASN A 253 -21.36 -84.17 -42.79
C ASN A 253 -20.10 -83.83 -43.60
N LYS A 254 -20.17 -84.05 -44.92
CA LYS A 254 -19.01 -84.05 -45.83
C LYS A 254 -18.57 -82.64 -46.24
N LYS A 255 -17.25 -82.52 -46.44
CA LYS A 255 -16.47 -81.37 -46.95
C LYS A 255 -16.30 -80.21 -45.95
N GLY A 256 -15.09 -79.63 -45.99
CA GLY A 256 -14.55 -78.71 -45.00
C GLY A 256 -15.51 -77.63 -44.50
N ILE A 257 -15.62 -77.58 -43.18
CA ILE A 257 -16.43 -76.60 -42.45
C ILE A 257 -15.85 -75.21 -42.70
N GLU A 258 -16.51 -74.44 -43.55
CA GLU A 258 -16.21 -73.02 -43.70
C GLU A 258 -16.63 -72.31 -42.41
N TRP A 259 -15.62 -71.95 -41.61
CA TRP A 259 -15.77 -71.34 -40.28
C TRP A 259 -16.24 -69.88 -40.37
N SER A 260 -17.43 -69.68 -40.95
CA SER A 260 -18.16 -68.42 -40.97
C SER A 260 -19.54 -68.61 -40.36
N PHE A 261 -19.79 -67.95 -39.23
CA PHE A 261 -21.12 -67.87 -38.64
C PHE A 261 -21.65 -66.44 -38.70
N GLU A 262 -22.97 -66.33 -38.78
CA GLU A 262 -23.72 -65.08 -38.69
C GLU A 262 -24.31 -65.00 -37.28
N LEU A 263 -24.09 -63.88 -36.58
CA LEU A 263 -24.83 -63.57 -35.36
C LEU A 263 -26.14 -62.91 -35.76
N LYS A 264 -27.27 -63.55 -35.44
CA LYS A 264 -28.60 -62.98 -35.68
C LYS A 264 -28.97 -61.98 -34.60
N PHE A 265 -30.04 -61.23 -34.84
CA PHE A 265 -30.59 -60.28 -33.86
C PHE A 265 -30.91 -60.97 -32.53
N GLU A 266 -31.50 -62.16 -32.59
CA GLU A 266 -31.88 -62.97 -31.44
C GLU A 266 -30.65 -63.54 -30.70
N ASP A 267 -29.62 -63.97 -31.43
CA ASP A 267 -28.35 -64.44 -30.86
C ASP A 267 -27.68 -63.31 -30.06
N ILE A 268 -27.57 -62.10 -30.64
CA ILE A 268 -27.04 -60.92 -29.96
C ILE A 268 -27.92 -60.57 -28.75
N LYS A 269 -29.23 -60.46 -28.92
CA LYS A 269 -30.15 -60.09 -27.84
C LYS A 269 -30.06 -61.05 -26.64
N ALA A 270 -29.93 -62.34 -26.89
CA ALA A 270 -29.75 -63.36 -25.85
C ALA A 270 -28.41 -63.24 -25.08
N ILE A 271 -27.36 -62.70 -25.70
CA ILE A 271 -26.07 -62.41 -25.03
C ILE A 271 -26.20 -61.17 -24.11
N PHE A 272 -26.98 -60.16 -24.50
CA PHE A 272 -27.11 -58.91 -23.74
C PHE A 272 -28.14 -58.96 -22.61
N ASP A 273 -29.31 -59.56 -22.82
CA ASP A 273 -30.43 -59.49 -21.87
C ASP A 273 -30.06 -59.99 -20.46
N PRO A 274 -29.39 -61.15 -20.25
CA PRO A 274 -29.04 -61.62 -18.90
C PRO A 274 -28.10 -60.72 -18.10
N ILE A 275 -27.42 -59.78 -18.77
CA ILE A 275 -26.53 -58.79 -18.16
C ILE A 275 -27.27 -57.46 -17.94
N ILE A 276 -28.02 -56.99 -18.93
CA ILE A 276 -28.81 -55.76 -18.82
C ILE A 276 -29.94 -55.90 -17.79
N ASP A 277 -30.58 -57.07 -17.71
CA ASP A 277 -31.67 -57.32 -16.76
C ASP A 277 -31.17 -57.27 -15.31
N LYS A 278 -29.92 -57.70 -15.03
CA LYS A 278 -29.26 -57.49 -13.73
C LYS A 278 -29.04 -56.02 -13.43
N ILE A 279 -28.58 -55.24 -14.42
CA ILE A 279 -28.38 -53.78 -14.25
C ILE A 279 -29.71 -53.08 -13.96
N ILE A 280 -30.78 -53.46 -14.65
CA ILE A 280 -32.13 -52.95 -14.40
C ILE A 280 -32.61 -53.30 -12.99
N GLN A 281 -32.44 -54.55 -12.54
CA GLN A 281 -32.79 -54.96 -11.17
C GLN A 281 -32.02 -54.18 -10.10
N LEU A 282 -30.75 -53.83 -10.34
CA LEU A 282 -29.95 -53.01 -9.43
C LEU A 282 -30.46 -51.56 -9.38
N ILE A 283 -30.74 -50.95 -10.54
CA ILE A 283 -31.28 -49.58 -10.62
C ILE A 283 -32.63 -49.51 -9.92
N ASP A 284 -33.51 -50.47 -10.19
CA ASP A 284 -34.83 -50.58 -9.57
C ASP A 284 -34.73 -50.74 -8.04
N SER A 285 -33.83 -51.61 -7.56
CA SER A 285 -33.59 -51.80 -6.12
C SER A 285 -33.07 -50.52 -5.47
N GLN A 286 -32.10 -49.84 -6.09
CA GLN A 286 -31.52 -48.59 -5.58
C GLN A 286 -32.54 -47.44 -5.60
N LEU A 287 -33.44 -47.39 -6.59
CA LEU A 287 -34.54 -46.41 -6.65
C LEU A 287 -35.57 -46.64 -5.53
N ARG A 288 -35.96 -47.90 -5.28
CA ARG A 288 -36.87 -48.26 -4.16
C ARG A 288 -36.28 -47.90 -2.80
N LEU A 289 -34.96 -48.05 -2.62
CA LEU A 289 -34.25 -47.62 -1.41
C LEU A 289 -34.18 -46.09 -1.23
N CYS A 290 -34.61 -45.32 -2.23
CA CYS A 290 -34.68 -43.85 -2.20
C CYS A 290 -36.12 -43.34 -2.37
N ASP A 291 -37.14 -44.16 -2.06
CA ASP A 291 -38.58 -43.86 -2.22
C ASP A 291 -38.97 -43.37 -3.63
N ASP A 292 -38.30 -43.90 -4.67
CA ASP A 292 -38.38 -43.44 -6.07
C ASP A 292 -38.03 -41.94 -6.30
N ASN A 293 -37.60 -41.22 -5.26
CA ASN A 293 -37.14 -39.83 -5.36
C ASN A 293 -35.76 -39.76 -6.02
N CYS A 294 -35.75 -39.69 -7.36
CA CYS A 294 -34.55 -39.50 -8.16
C CYS A 294 -34.85 -38.63 -9.41
N PHE A 295 -34.20 -37.48 -9.51
CA PHE A 295 -34.28 -36.57 -10.65
C PHE A 295 -33.60 -37.14 -11.90
N ALA A 296 -32.43 -37.77 -11.74
CA ALA A 296 -31.64 -38.25 -12.88
C ALA A 296 -30.91 -39.59 -12.67
N LEU A 297 -30.90 -40.41 -13.73
CA LEU A 297 -29.95 -41.51 -13.91
C LEU A 297 -28.81 -41.04 -14.83
N SER A 298 -27.57 -41.08 -14.34
CA SER A 298 -26.36 -40.70 -15.08
C SER A 298 -25.47 -41.92 -15.34
N LEU A 299 -25.45 -42.39 -16.60
CA LEU A 299 -24.65 -43.54 -17.02
C LEU A 299 -23.21 -43.12 -17.34
N VAL A 300 -22.23 -43.75 -16.68
CA VAL A 300 -20.79 -43.52 -16.90
C VAL A 300 -20.03 -44.82 -17.13
N GLY A 301 -18.72 -44.72 -17.36
CA GLY A 301 -17.90 -45.86 -17.75
C GLY A 301 -18.07 -46.25 -19.22
N ASP A 302 -17.29 -47.24 -19.66
CA ASP A 302 -17.24 -47.66 -21.06
C ASP A 302 -18.49 -48.43 -21.51
N PHE A 303 -19.05 -49.31 -20.67
CA PHE A 303 -20.23 -50.08 -21.07
C PHE A 303 -21.48 -49.19 -21.16
N GLY A 304 -21.48 -48.04 -20.47
CA GLY A 304 -22.48 -46.97 -20.61
C GLY A 304 -22.57 -46.39 -22.02
N LYS A 305 -21.57 -46.60 -22.89
CA LYS A 305 -21.64 -46.28 -24.33
C LYS A 305 -22.66 -47.14 -25.11
N SER A 306 -23.03 -48.32 -24.62
CA SER A 306 -23.85 -49.28 -25.38
C SER A 306 -25.24 -48.72 -25.66
N ASN A 307 -25.63 -48.67 -26.94
CA ASN A 307 -26.93 -48.14 -27.34
C ASN A 307 -28.09 -48.97 -26.75
N TYR A 308 -27.99 -50.30 -26.74
CA TYR A 308 -29.02 -51.18 -26.20
C TYR A 308 -29.18 -51.01 -24.68
N LEU A 309 -28.08 -50.87 -23.93
CA LEU A 309 -28.13 -50.60 -22.48
C LEU A 309 -28.86 -49.29 -22.16
N GLN A 310 -28.48 -48.20 -22.85
CA GLN A 310 -29.14 -46.89 -22.70
C GLN A 310 -30.63 -46.96 -23.07
N SER A 311 -30.97 -47.62 -24.18
CA SER A 311 -32.36 -47.79 -24.63
C SER A 311 -33.21 -48.65 -23.70
N ARG A 312 -32.66 -49.75 -23.16
CA ARG A 312 -33.33 -50.63 -22.19
C ARG A 312 -33.59 -49.90 -20.87
N ILE A 313 -32.60 -49.22 -20.30
CA ILE A 313 -32.77 -48.42 -19.07
C ILE A 313 -33.77 -47.27 -19.29
N LYS A 314 -33.67 -46.56 -20.42
CA LYS A 314 -34.61 -45.48 -20.75
C LYS A 314 -36.05 -45.98 -20.97
N LYS A 315 -36.24 -47.18 -21.53
CA LYS A 315 -37.57 -47.79 -21.67
C LYS A 315 -38.20 -48.14 -20.33
N GLU A 316 -37.39 -48.60 -19.37
CA GLU A 316 -37.89 -49.10 -18.08
C GLU A 316 -38.21 -47.97 -17.09
N PHE A 317 -37.38 -46.92 -17.04
CA PHE A 317 -37.43 -45.92 -15.97
C PHE A 317 -37.92 -44.52 -16.38
N ASN A 318 -38.24 -44.24 -17.66
CA ASN A 318 -38.66 -42.91 -18.11
C ASN A 318 -39.97 -42.37 -17.49
N THR A 319 -40.76 -43.23 -16.85
CA THR A 319 -41.97 -42.87 -16.08
C THR A 319 -41.67 -42.55 -14.61
N ARG A 320 -40.51 -42.97 -14.09
CA ARG A 320 -40.08 -42.79 -12.69
C ARG A 320 -39.02 -41.69 -12.55
N VAL A 321 -38.09 -41.59 -13.49
CA VAL A 321 -36.95 -40.65 -13.44
C VAL A 321 -37.00 -39.66 -14.59
N ARG A 322 -36.96 -38.36 -14.26
CA ARG A 322 -37.12 -37.23 -15.19
C ARG A 322 -36.02 -37.16 -16.25
N LEU A 323 -34.76 -37.43 -15.88
CA LEU A 323 -33.60 -37.32 -16.77
C LEU A 323 -32.77 -38.62 -16.78
N ILE A 324 -32.93 -39.43 -17.82
CA ILE A 324 -32.08 -40.60 -18.06
C ILE A 324 -31.09 -40.24 -19.16
N SER A 325 -29.81 -40.17 -18.81
CA SER A 325 -28.77 -39.61 -19.68
C SER A 325 -27.41 -40.26 -19.50
N ARG A 326 -26.57 -40.10 -20.52
CA ARG A 326 -25.15 -40.45 -20.49
C ARG A 326 -24.37 -39.16 -20.73
N PRO A 327 -23.63 -38.61 -19.73
CA PRO A 327 -22.93 -37.34 -19.90
C PRO A 327 -21.91 -37.37 -21.05
N PRO A 328 -21.71 -36.26 -21.79
CA PRO A 328 -20.59 -36.15 -22.73
C PRO A 328 -19.27 -36.47 -22.04
N TYR A 329 -18.42 -37.27 -22.70
CA TYR A 329 -17.14 -37.76 -22.14
C TYR A 329 -17.27 -38.67 -20.91
N SER A 330 -18.40 -39.36 -20.73
CA SER A 330 -18.70 -40.30 -19.62
C SER A 330 -17.63 -41.36 -19.27
N VAL A 331 -16.70 -41.63 -20.17
CA VAL A 331 -15.63 -42.64 -19.99
C VAL A 331 -14.43 -42.05 -19.26
N THR A 332 -14.10 -40.78 -19.48
CA THR A 332 -13.07 -40.05 -18.73
C THR A 332 -13.65 -39.33 -17.51
N ALA A 333 -14.82 -39.77 -17.02
CA ALA A 333 -15.54 -39.19 -15.88
C ALA A 333 -14.67 -39.09 -14.62
N ILE A 334 -13.94 -40.16 -14.27
CA ILE A 334 -13.01 -40.21 -13.12
C ILE A 334 -11.93 -39.12 -13.25
N MET A 335 -11.35 -38.95 -14.44
CA MET A 335 -10.28 -37.99 -14.71
C MET A 335 -10.76 -36.54 -14.78
N ARG A 336 -11.91 -36.30 -15.42
CA ARG A 336 -12.54 -34.98 -15.44
C ARG A 336 -13.01 -34.57 -14.05
N GLY A 337 -13.55 -35.51 -13.28
CA GLY A 337 -13.89 -35.36 -11.87
C GLY A 337 -12.71 -34.98 -10.99
N ALA A 338 -11.58 -35.67 -11.15
CA ALA A 338 -10.33 -35.37 -10.45
C ALA A 338 -9.83 -33.94 -10.75
N VAL A 339 -9.85 -33.51 -12.02
CA VAL A 339 -9.48 -32.15 -12.40
C VAL A 339 -10.48 -31.11 -11.85
N LEU A 340 -11.79 -31.38 -11.88
CA LEU A 340 -12.82 -30.52 -11.30
C LEU A 340 -12.65 -30.35 -9.77
N TYR A 341 -12.33 -31.44 -9.06
CA TYR A 341 -11.96 -31.41 -7.65
C TYR A 341 -10.70 -30.56 -7.40
N GLY A 342 -9.67 -30.72 -8.23
CA GLY A 342 -8.47 -29.88 -8.16
C GLY A 342 -8.77 -28.39 -8.36
N LEU A 343 -9.61 -28.03 -9.33
CA LEU A 343 -10.04 -26.64 -9.58
C LEU A 343 -10.77 -26.06 -8.36
N TYR A 344 -11.66 -26.84 -7.72
CA TYR A 344 -12.33 -26.43 -6.49
C TYR A 344 -11.32 -26.13 -5.37
N HIS A 345 -10.31 -26.98 -5.16
CA HIS A 345 -9.24 -26.73 -4.17
C HIS A 345 -8.41 -25.47 -4.48
N VAL A 346 -8.07 -25.22 -5.75
CA VAL A 346 -7.32 -24.01 -6.14
C VAL A 346 -8.16 -22.74 -5.90
N ASN A 347 -9.44 -22.77 -6.25
CA ASN A 347 -10.35 -21.64 -6.05
C ASN A 347 -10.61 -21.37 -4.55
N GLN A 348 -10.84 -22.41 -3.74
CA GLN A 348 -10.97 -22.27 -2.29
C GLN A 348 -9.70 -21.68 -1.65
N ASN A 349 -8.51 -22.12 -2.05
CA ASN A 349 -7.25 -21.55 -1.57
C ASN A 349 -7.10 -20.06 -1.95
N ARG A 350 -7.49 -19.66 -3.16
CA ARG A 350 -7.48 -18.25 -3.59
C ARG A 350 -8.45 -17.40 -2.75
N ILE A 351 -9.69 -17.86 -2.57
CA ILE A 351 -10.71 -17.19 -1.76
C ILE A 351 -10.26 -17.05 -0.29
N GLN A 352 -9.68 -18.10 0.30
CA GLN A 352 -9.14 -18.04 1.67
C GLN A 352 -7.96 -17.08 1.82
N ASN A 353 -7.09 -16.97 0.82
CA ASN A 353 -5.97 -16.02 0.84
C ASN A 353 -6.46 -14.57 0.67
N GLN A 354 -7.45 -14.33 -0.20
CA GLN A 354 -8.12 -13.04 -0.31
C GLN A 354 -8.77 -12.64 1.03
N LEU A 355 -9.56 -13.53 1.64
CA LEU A 355 -10.16 -13.32 2.97
C LEU A 355 -9.11 -13.00 4.04
N LYS A 356 -7.98 -13.71 4.08
CA LYS A 356 -6.89 -13.41 5.04
C LYS A 356 -6.30 -12.02 4.85
N ASN A 357 -6.11 -11.57 3.61
CA ASN A 357 -5.62 -10.23 3.30
C ASN A 357 -6.65 -9.17 3.73
N THR A 358 -7.93 -9.33 3.34
CA THR A 358 -9.01 -8.41 3.75
C THR A 358 -9.18 -8.36 5.27
N ILE A 359 -9.03 -9.48 5.98
CA ILE A 359 -9.07 -9.51 7.46
C ILE A 359 -7.87 -8.76 8.06
N LYS A 360 -6.68 -8.79 7.43
CA LYS A 360 -5.52 -7.98 7.86
C LYS A 360 -5.78 -6.49 7.64
N GLU A 361 -6.26 -6.10 6.46
CA GLU A 361 -6.62 -4.72 6.13
C GLU A 361 -7.70 -4.17 7.07
N LEU A 362 -8.74 -4.95 7.39
CA LEU A 362 -9.79 -4.57 8.33
C LEU A 362 -9.28 -4.38 9.77
N LYS A 363 -8.26 -5.13 10.20
CA LYS A 363 -7.61 -4.90 11.51
C LYS A 363 -6.84 -3.59 11.54
N GLU A 364 -6.03 -3.32 10.51
CA GLU A 364 -5.28 -2.06 10.38
C GLU A 364 -6.20 -0.84 10.29
N VAL A 365 -7.41 -0.98 9.72
CA VAL A 365 -8.45 0.07 9.73
C VAL A 365 -9.09 0.20 11.11
N LYS A 366 -9.38 -0.91 11.82
CA LYS A 366 -9.95 -0.87 13.17
C LYS A 366 -9.03 -0.17 14.17
N GLU A 367 -7.75 -0.51 14.18
CA GLU A 367 -6.73 0.10 15.05
C GLU A 367 -6.63 1.62 14.82
N LYS A 368 -6.64 2.06 13.54
CA LYS A 368 -6.67 3.49 13.20
C LYS A 368 -7.96 4.18 13.63
N ASN A 369 -9.10 3.49 13.58
CA ASN A 369 -10.38 4.05 14.00
C ASN A 369 -10.47 4.19 15.52
N GLU A 370 -9.87 3.26 16.29
CA GLU A 370 -9.77 3.37 17.76
C GLU A 370 -8.93 4.60 18.17
N VAL A 371 -7.75 4.79 17.55
CA VAL A 371 -6.94 6.00 17.74
C VAL A 371 -7.70 7.28 17.35
N LEU A 372 -8.53 7.23 16.30
CA LEU A 372 -9.36 8.37 15.89
C LEU A 372 -10.49 8.68 16.90
N GLN A 373 -11.08 7.68 17.55
CA GLN A 373 -12.07 7.92 18.62
C GLN A 373 -11.42 8.61 19.83
N ASP A 374 -10.21 8.19 20.24
CA ASP A 374 -9.48 8.83 21.34
C ASP A 374 -9.12 10.29 21.01
N GLN A 375 -8.73 10.57 19.75
CA GLN A 375 -8.48 11.93 19.27
C GLN A 375 -9.75 12.80 19.25
N ILE A 376 -10.90 12.23 18.85
CA ILE A 376 -12.20 12.93 18.88
C ILE A 376 -12.59 13.25 20.34
N LEU A 377 -12.42 12.32 21.27
CA LEU A 377 -12.72 12.54 22.69
C LEU A 377 -11.83 13.64 23.29
N LEU A 378 -10.53 13.63 22.99
CA LEU A 378 -9.60 14.68 23.40
C LEU A 378 -10.02 16.05 22.84
N TYR A 379 -10.42 16.11 21.56
CA TYR A 379 -10.88 17.35 20.93
C TYR A 379 -12.18 17.89 21.57
N VAL A 380 -13.14 17.04 21.90
CA VAL A 380 -14.37 17.43 22.61
C VAL A 380 -14.06 18.01 24.00
N ASN A 381 -13.16 17.37 24.77
CA ASN A 381 -12.75 17.87 26.08
C ASN A 381 -12.09 19.27 25.97
N LEU A 382 -11.19 19.46 25.00
CA LEU A 382 -10.55 20.75 24.72
C LEU A 382 -11.55 21.84 24.34
N GLN A 383 -12.64 21.52 23.63
CA GLN A 383 -13.72 22.47 23.35
C GLN A 383 -14.45 22.92 24.62
N GLU A 384 -14.69 22.04 25.58
CA GLU A 384 -15.33 22.41 26.86
C GLU A 384 -14.41 23.27 27.75
N GLU A 385 -13.11 22.97 27.79
CA GLU A 385 -12.11 23.79 28.48
C GLU A 385 -11.98 25.18 27.85
N TYR A 386 -11.87 25.27 26.52
CA TYR A 386 -11.79 26.53 25.79
C TYR A 386 -13.04 27.41 26.01
N LYS A 387 -14.23 26.82 25.95
CA LYS A 387 -15.51 27.48 26.28
C LYS A 387 -15.54 28.00 27.73
N THR A 388 -14.96 27.24 28.66
CA THR A 388 -14.83 27.64 30.07
C THR A 388 -13.85 28.80 30.25
N LEU A 389 -12.74 28.81 29.50
CA LEU A 389 -11.75 29.88 29.51
C LEU A 389 -12.32 31.19 28.94
N ILE A 390 -13.03 31.14 27.81
CA ILE A 390 -13.74 32.29 27.23
C ILE A 390 -14.70 32.91 28.24
N ASN A 391 -15.46 32.10 28.97
CA ASN A 391 -16.40 32.59 29.98
C ASN A 391 -15.70 33.32 31.14
N LYS A 392 -14.49 32.88 31.56
CA LYS A 392 -13.67 33.61 32.53
C LYS A 392 -13.19 34.95 31.96
N TYR A 393 -12.57 34.93 30.79
CA TYR A 393 -12.05 36.13 30.11
C TYR A 393 -13.13 37.20 29.89
N ASN A 394 -14.34 36.80 29.46
CA ASN A 394 -15.47 37.71 29.28
C ASN A 394 -15.93 38.32 30.61
N ASN A 395 -15.96 37.56 31.70
CA ASN A 395 -16.31 38.07 33.03
C ASN A 395 -15.27 39.09 33.53
N GLU A 396 -13.98 38.79 33.39
CA GLU A 396 -12.89 39.71 33.75
C GLU A 396 -12.91 40.97 32.89
N THR A 397 -13.13 40.84 31.57
CA THR A 397 -13.27 41.97 30.65
C THR A 397 -14.44 42.88 31.04
N ASN A 398 -15.58 42.30 31.42
CA ASN A 398 -16.75 43.06 31.91
C ASN A 398 -16.43 43.81 33.22
N GLN A 399 -15.70 43.21 34.15
CA GLN A 399 -15.25 43.90 35.38
C GLN A 399 -14.30 45.06 35.06
N HIS A 400 -13.31 44.86 34.18
CA HIS A 400 -12.40 45.93 33.74
C HIS A 400 -13.17 47.08 33.07
N GLN A 401 -14.17 46.80 32.23
CA GLN A 401 -15.02 47.85 31.64
C GLN A 401 -15.79 48.67 32.69
N ILE A 402 -16.26 48.05 33.78
CA ILE A 402 -16.93 48.75 34.88
C ILE A 402 -15.93 49.68 35.60
N VAL A 403 -14.72 49.20 35.89
CA VAL A 403 -13.65 50.01 36.50
C VAL A 403 -13.26 51.19 35.61
N VAL A 404 -13.05 50.98 34.31
CA VAL A 404 -12.72 52.04 33.33
C VAL A 404 -13.85 53.06 33.20
N LYS A 405 -15.12 52.64 33.21
CA LYS A 405 -16.28 53.56 33.22
C LYS A 405 -16.28 54.45 34.47
N LYS A 406 -15.99 53.87 35.65
CA LYS A 406 -15.88 54.63 36.90
C LYS A 406 -14.73 55.64 36.85
N LEU A 407 -13.53 55.21 36.48
CA LEU A 407 -12.34 56.08 36.38
C LEU A 407 -12.56 57.25 35.41
N LYS A 408 -13.23 57.04 34.28
CA LYS A 408 -13.60 58.13 33.35
C LYS A 408 -14.56 59.15 33.97
N SER A 409 -15.49 58.72 34.83
CA SER A 409 -16.36 59.62 35.59
C SER A 409 -15.57 60.42 36.63
N ASP A 410 -14.66 59.76 37.35
CA ASP A 410 -13.84 60.40 38.39
C ASP A 410 -12.87 61.44 37.78
N ILE A 411 -12.28 61.14 36.62
CA ILE A 411 -11.45 62.09 35.84
C ILE A 411 -12.25 63.34 35.45
N LYS A 412 -13.46 63.18 34.89
CA LYS A 412 -14.30 64.32 34.47
C LYS A 412 -14.63 65.27 35.63
N VAL A 413 -14.85 64.73 36.83
CA VAL A 413 -15.06 65.53 38.05
C VAL A 413 -13.79 66.29 38.48
N ILE A 414 -12.60 65.77 38.19
CA ILE A 414 -11.32 66.46 38.44
C ILE A 414 -11.10 67.56 37.38
N GLU A 415 -11.37 67.28 36.11
CA GLU A 415 -11.30 68.27 35.02
C GLU A 415 -12.21 69.47 35.27
N GLU A 416 -13.46 69.25 35.67
CA GLU A 416 -14.41 70.31 36.01
C GLU A 416 -13.92 71.17 37.19
N LYS A 417 -13.31 70.57 38.22
CA LYS A 417 -12.69 71.31 39.34
C LYS A 417 -11.51 72.16 38.85
N TYR A 418 -10.64 71.61 38.01
CA TYR A 418 -9.47 72.31 37.49
C TYR A 418 -9.85 73.49 36.60
N GLN A 419 -10.85 73.33 35.72
CA GLN A 419 -11.38 74.43 34.90
C GLN A 419 -11.98 75.57 35.74
N ASN A 420 -12.73 75.24 36.80
CA ASN A 420 -13.24 76.25 37.73
C ASN A 420 -12.09 77.01 38.43
N GLN A 421 -11.01 76.32 38.81
CA GLN A 421 -9.83 76.94 39.42
C GLN A 421 -9.06 77.85 38.45
N ILE A 422 -8.99 77.51 37.15
CA ILE A 422 -8.46 78.39 36.10
C ILE A 422 -9.29 79.68 35.99
N ILE A 423 -10.63 79.55 35.97
CA ILE A 423 -11.55 80.70 35.89
C ILE A 423 -11.41 81.60 37.12
N GLU A 424 -11.21 81.05 38.32
CA GLU A 424 -10.97 81.84 39.53
C GLU A 424 -9.63 82.58 39.48
N ASN A 425 -8.55 81.90 39.06
CA ASN A 425 -7.24 82.52 38.87
C ASN A 425 -7.28 83.68 37.84
N GLN A 426 -8.01 83.52 36.74
CA GLN A 426 -8.23 84.59 35.77
C GLN A 426 -8.99 85.79 36.38
N ARG A 427 -9.95 85.55 37.29
CA ARG A 427 -10.63 86.63 38.03
C ARG A 427 -9.68 87.37 38.98
N TYR A 428 -8.74 86.69 39.64
CA TYR A 428 -7.72 87.36 40.46
C TYR A 428 -6.75 88.19 39.60
N GLN A 429 -6.26 87.65 38.49
CA GLN A 429 -5.39 88.38 37.55
C GLN A 429 -6.07 89.65 37.01
N ASN A 430 -7.36 89.57 36.62
CA ASN A 430 -8.11 90.74 36.18
C ASN A 430 -8.32 91.78 37.29
N LYS A 431 -8.49 91.36 38.56
CA LYS A 431 -8.53 92.30 39.71
C LYS A 431 -7.20 93.02 39.93
N ILE A 432 -6.07 92.33 39.77
CA ILE A 432 -4.72 92.92 39.88
C ILE A 432 -4.53 93.97 38.76
N LYS A 433 -4.87 93.60 37.52
CA LYS A 433 -4.77 94.49 36.35
C LYS A 433 -5.66 95.73 36.44
N LEU A 434 -6.78 95.67 37.18
CA LEU A 434 -7.62 96.84 37.48
C LEU A 434 -7.02 97.80 38.53
N GLN A 435 -6.04 97.35 39.32
CA GLN A 435 -5.32 98.19 40.29
C GLN A 435 -4.06 98.84 39.68
N GLU A 436 -3.51 98.26 38.62
CA GLU A 436 -2.33 98.75 37.89
C GLU A 436 -2.41 100.24 37.48
N PRO A 437 -3.54 100.79 36.95
CA PRO A 437 -3.66 102.22 36.67
C PRO A 437 -3.63 103.09 37.93
N ARG A 438 -4.19 102.61 39.05
CA ARG A 438 -4.20 103.30 40.34
C ARG A 438 -2.80 103.35 40.94
N ILE A 439 -2.02 102.29 40.79
CA ILE A 439 -0.61 102.22 41.20
C ILE A 439 0.22 103.19 40.34
N ASN A 440 0.05 103.17 39.01
CA ASN A 440 0.76 104.07 38.10
C ASN A 440 0.42 105.55 38.37
N GLN A 441 -0.84 105.87 38.70
CA GLN A 441 -1.24 107.21 39.09
C GLN A 441 -0.64 107.63 40.45
N LEU A 442 -0.62 106.74 41.44
CA LEU A 442 0.05 107.00 42.73
C LEU A 442 1.57 107.18 42.55
N GLN A 443 2.21 106.45 41.63
CA GLN A 443 3.61 106.66 41.26
C GLN A 443 3.84 108.01 40.57
N GLN A 444 2.90 108.47 39.74
CA GLN A 444 2.95 109.84 39.19
C GLN A 444 2.76 110.91 40.28
N ASP A 445 1.82 110.72 41.21
CA ASP A 445 1.61 111.64 42.34
C ASP A 445 2.84 111.71 43.27
N VAL A 446 3.46 110.56 43.55
CA VAL A 446 4.74 110.49 44.30
C VAL A 446 5.83 111.22 43.53
N LYS A 447 6.02 110.95 42.23
CA LYS A 447 7.01 111.63 41.39
C LYS A 447 6.75 113.14 41.27
N LEU A 448 5.49 113.58 41.30
CA LEU A 448 5.12 114.99 41.31
C LEU A 448 5.46 115.64 42.66
N LYS A 449 5.25 114.92 43.78
CA LYS A 449 5.70 115.35 45.11
C LYS A 449 7.21 115.32 45.28
N GLU A 450 7.93 114.36 44.70
CA GLU A 450 9.40 114.35 44.63
C GLU A 450 9.91 115.56 43.84
N ASN A 451 9.25 115.94 42.74
CA ASN A 451 9.59 117.15 41.99
C ASN A 451 9.26 118.43 42.78
N GLN A 452 8.21 118.45 43.60
CA GLN A 452 7.94 119.55 44.53
C GLN A 452 8.97 119.60 45.67
N LEU A 453 9.37 118.45 46.21
CA LEU A 453 10.42 118.34 47.23
C LEU A 453 11.74 118.86 46.67
N LYS A 454 12.15 118.40 45.48
CA LYS A 454 13.31 118.91 44.76
C LYS A 454 13.24 120.40 44.45
N LYS A 455 12.04 120.98 44.29
CA LYS A 455 11.87 122.42 44.09
C LYS A 455 12.07 123.21 45.39
N LEU A 456 11.59 122.69 46.53
CA LEU A 456 11.83 123.26 47.86
C LEU A 456 13.28 123.06 48.31
N GLU A 457 13.88 121.91 48.01
CA GLU A 457 15.31 121.65 48.15
C GLU A 457 16.12 122.62 47.28
N LYS A 458 15.64 122.97 46.07
CA LYS A 458 16.30 123.95 45.21
C LYS A 458 16.13 125.41 45.67
N GLU A 459 14.96 125.80 46.21
CA GLU A 459 14.79 127.11 46.86
C GLU A 459 15.70 127.23 48.10
N LYS A 460 15.90 126.13 48.84
CA LYS A 460 16.91 126.06 49.91
C LYS A 460 18.34 126.11 49.34
N GLU A 461 18.63 125.36 48.29
CA GLU A 461 19.95 125.29 47.64
C GLU A 461 20.35 126.60 46.97
N GLU A 462 19.40 127.42 46.51
CA GLU A 462 19.65 128.78 45.99
C GLU A 462 19.99 129.76 47.14
N LEU A 463 19.35 129.64 48.30
CA LEU A 463 19.74 130.36 49.53
C LEU A 463 21.11 129.88 50.08
N ASP A 464 21.36 128.57 50.07
CA ASP A 464 22.65 127.99 50.47
C ASP A 464 23.77 128.27 49.44
N ASN A 465 23.47 128.56 48.16
CA ASN A 465 24.48 128.94 47.16
C ASN A 465 24.89 130.42 47.20
N GLU A 466 24.06 131.31 47.73
CA GLU A 466 24.46 132.69 48.06
C GLU A 466 25.50 132.68 49.20
N ASN A 467 25.40 131.70 50.11
CA ASN A 467 26.39 131.39 51.15
C ASN A 467 27.57 130.54 50.61
N GLY A 468 27.31 129.64 49.66
CA GLY A 468 28.23 128.60 49.16
C GLY A 468 29.22 129.04 48.09
N ASN A 469 28.97 130.16 47.38
CA ASN A 469 29.94 130.70 46.41
C ASN A 469 31.26 131.20 47.05
N LEU A 470 31.35 131.20 48.39
CA LEU A 470 32.60 131.35 49.13
C LEU A 470 33.49 130.09 49.16
N TYR A 471 33.04 128.92 48.67
CA TYR A 471 33.70 127.61 48.88
C TYR A 471 33.87 126.72 47.61
N GLN A 472 34.51 127.27 46.57
CA GLN A 472 34.76 126.64 45.25
C GLN A 472 35.41 125.21 45.21
N LYS A 473 35.12 124.46 44.10
CA LYS A 473 35.93 123.41 43.35
C LYS A 473 35.78 121.86 43.65
N ASN A 474 35.37 121.03 42.63
CA ASN A 474 36.00 119.75 42.05
C ASN A 474 35.16 118.40 41.72
N ILE A 475 34.99 117.94 40.41
CA ILE A 475 35.13 116.57 39.68
C ILE A 475 34.27 115.22 39.93
N TYR A 476 34.11 114.10 39.09
CA TYR A 476 33.76 113.77 37.62
C TYR A 476 33.68 112.22 37.07
N LEU A 477 32.48 111.63 36.69
CA LEU A 477 31.99 110.63 35.56
C LEU A 477 32.52 109.13 35.10
N LEU A 478 31.67 108.13 34.53
CA LEU A 478 31.83 107.01 33.40
C LEU A 478 30.92 105.62 33.23
N ASN A 479 31.01 104.66 32.18
CA ASN A 479 30.11 103.41 31.72
C ASN A 479 30.64 102.38 30.53
N GLN A 480 30.20 101.20 29.85
CA GLN A 480 29.33 99.85 29.75
C GLN A 480 29.60 98.95 28.37
N LEU A 481 29.12 97.77 27.72
CA LEU A 481 28.43 96.33 27.73
C LEU A 481 28.29 95.59 26.24
N GLU A 482 27.81 94.37 25.69
CA GLU A 482 27.51 92.83 25.87
C GLU A 482 26.81 91.95 24.61
N ASN A 483 26.88 90.54 24.35
CA ASN A 483 25.92 89.47 23.61
C ASN A 483 26.32 88.18 22.63
N ASN A 484 25.41 87.24 22.03
CA ASN A 484 25.61 85.76 21.47
C ASN A 484 24.62 84.98 20.35
N PHE A 485 24.81 83.63 19.90
CA PHE A 485 23.95 82.46 19.20
C PHE A 485 23.95 82.06 17.60
N GLN A 486 23.49 80.96 16.80
CA GLN A 486 23.01 79.45 16.64
C GLN A 486 22.71 78.95 15.08
N GLN A 487 22.27 77.78 14.38
CA GLN A 487 22.06 76.21 14.36
C GLN A 487 21.37 75.45 13.02
N ASN A 488 21.39 74.06 12.71
CA ASN A 488 20.48 73.05 11.84
C ASN A 488 20.90 72.35 10.39
N ILE A 489 20.37 71.33 9.53
CA ILE A 489 19.41 70.06 9.28
C ILE A 489 19.38 69.50 7.70
N LEU A 490 18.88 68.40 6.92
CA LEU A 490 18.43 66.88 6.70
C LEU A 490 18.15 66.47 5.09
N LEU A 491 17.67 65.36 4.31
CA LEU A 491 17.17 63.87 4.19
C LEU A 491 16.92 63.21 2.66
N ASP A 492 16.60 61.87 2.29
CA ASP A 492 16.36 61.21 0.84
C ASP A 492 15.64 59.72 0.55
N GLU A 493 15.53 59.00 -0.69
CA GLU A 493 14.66 57.73 -1.14
C GLU A 493 15.00 56.53 -2.28
N THR A 494 14.09 55.82 -3.12
CA THR A 494 14.17 54.38 -3.83
C THR A 494 13.87 54.00 -5.41
N SER A 495 14.11 52.72 -5.96
CA SER A 495 13.28 51.84 -6.97
C SER A 495 13.88 50.78 -8.05
N ASN A 496 13.09 49.72 -8.48
CA ASN A 496 12.95 48.90 -9.78
C ASN A 496 13.78 47.62 -10.29
N TYR A 497 13.30 46.90 -11.36
CA TYR A 497 13.55 45.45 -11.74
C TYR A 497 13.56 45.08 -13.28
N GLN A 498 14.46 44.22 -13.83
CA GLN A 498 14.19 43.15 -14.85
C GLN A 498 15.40 42.26 -15.28
N SER A 499 15.15 40.94 -15.38
CA SER A 499 15.64 39.90 -16.33
C SER A 499 16.98 40.04 -17.12
N GLU A 500 17.80 38.99 -17.35
CA GLU A 500 17.91 37.61 -16.80
C GLU A 500 19.16 36.88 -17.37
N ASP A 501 19.75 35.90 -16.64
CA ASP A 501 20.81 34.99 -17.17
C ASP A 501 20.91 33.68 -16.32
N THR A 502 20.49 32.52 -16.84
CA THR A 502 20.07 31.37 -16.01
C THR A 502 21.10 30.25 -15.85
N ASN A 503 22.14 30.49 -15.05
CA ASN A 503 22.69 29.44 -14.17
C ASN A 503 23.49 30.01 -12.98
N GLN A 504 24.30 31.06 -13.21
CA GLN A 504 25.00 31.77 -12.12
C GLN A 504 24.03 32.51 -11.20
N ASN A 505 22.97 33.12 -11.73
CA ASN A 505 21.97 33.88 -10.95
C ASN A 505 21.19 33.03 -9.92
N HIS A 506 21.10 31.71 -10.10
CA HIS A 506 20.47 30.85 -9.09
C HIS A 506 21.35 30.68 -7.84
N ILE A 507 22.69 30.68 -7.98
CA ILE A 507 23.64 30.54 -6.87
C ILE A 507 23.81 31.87 -6.14
N SER A 508 24.01 32.98 -6.87
CA SER A 508 24.14 34.30 -6.25
C SER A 508 22.92 34.66 -5.39
N SER A 509 21.70 34.40 -5.90
CA SER A 509 20.50 34.60 -5.10
C SER A 509 20.29 33.51 -4.02
N LEU A 510 20.78 32.27 -4.15
CA LEU A 510 20.76 31.33 -3.00
C LEU A 510 21.59 31.87 -1.84
N ASN A 511 22.74 32.47 -2.12
CA ASN A 511 23.60 33.04 -1.08
C ASN A 511 22.97 34.31 -0.46
N ASN A 512 22.28 35.13 -1.26
CA ASN A 512 21.48 36.25 -0.75
C ASN A 512 20.30 35.77 0.12
N ASP A 513 19.57 34.72 -0.30
CA ASP A 513 18.48 34.12 0.47
C ASP A 513 19.00 33.61 1.84
N ILE A 514 20.19 32.99 1.87
CA ILE A 514 20.85 32.51 3.11
C ILE A 514 21.31 33.68 4.01
N LEU A 515 21.83 34.76 3.44
CA LEU A 515 22.21 35.97 4.20
C LEU A 515 20.97 36.63 4.82
N GLN A 516 19.89 36.80 4.04
CA GLN A 516 18.63 37.36 4.52
C GLN A 516 18.03 36.50 5.64
N LEU A 517 17.98 35.17 5.48
CA LEU A 517 17.59 34.24 6.54
C LEU A 517 18.48 34.39 7.77
N SER A 518 19.80 34.51 7.61
CA SER A 518 20.74 34.66 8.72
C SER A 518 20.51 35.94 9.53
N ASP A 519 20.09 37.04 8.90
CA ASP A 519 19.78 38.29 9.59
C ASP A 519 18.36 38.32 10.15
N ASN A 520 17.39 37.68 9.49
CA ASN A 520 16.05 37.49 10.05
C ASN A 520 16.07 36.59 11.29
N LEU A 521 16.88 35.52 11.28
CA LEU A 521 17.11 34.67 12.46
C LEU A 521 17.72 35.46 13.63
N LYS A 522 18.73 36.32 13.39
CA LYS A 522 19.27 37.22 14.45
C LYS A 522 18.18 38.13 15.02
N LYS A 523 17.46 38.86 14.16
CA LYS A 523 16.37 39.78 14.58
C LYS A 523 15.27 39.06 15.34
N TYR A 524 14.90 37.85 14.92
CA TYR A 524 13.88 37.05 15.58
C TYR A 524 14.35 36.54 16.94
N ILE A 525 15.56 35.96 17.01
CA ILE A 525 16.20 35.59 18.29
C ILE A 525 16.37 36.81 19.20
N THR A 526 16.37 38.01 18.62
CA THR A 526 16.80 39.30 19.17
C THR A 526 18.29 39.28 19.53
N ASP A 527 18.94 40.44 19.62
CA ASP A 527 20.39 40.50 19.85
C ASP A 527 20.83 39.94 21.23
N LEU A 528 19.88 39.52 22.08
CA LEU A 528 20.08 39.08 23.48
C LEU A 528 20.60 40.18 24.41
N ASN A 529 20.30 41.44 24.06
CA ASN A 529 20.54 42.64 24.87
C ASN A 529 19.67 42.66 26.15
N GLN A 530 19.73 43.77 26.92
CA GLN A 530 19.10 43.91 28.25
C GLN A 530 17.55 43.79 28.29
N ASP A 531 16.92 43.64 27.13
CA ASP A 531 15.48 43.53 26.94
C ASP A 531 14.99 42.09 26.71
N VAL A 532 15.91 41.14 26.83
CA VAL A 532 15.69 39.70 26.56
C VAL A 532 16.22 38.87 27.74
N ILE A 533 15.41 37.94 28.26
CA ILE A 533 15.80 37.02 29.33
C ILE A 533 15.77 35.58 28.77
N VAL A 534 16.92 34.90 28.78
CA VAL A 534 17.06 33.54 28.21
C VAL A 534 16.78 32.47 29.27
N ASN A 535 16.04 31.42 28.89
CA ASN A 535 15.78 30.27 29.75
C ASN A 535 16.99 29.31 29.77
N MET A 536 17.93 29.60 30.66
CA MET A 536 19.23 28.94 30.75
C MET A 536 19.18 27.43 31.07
N GLU A 537 18.05 26.89 31.54
CA GLU A 537 17.89 25.44 31.72
C GLU A 537 17.53 24.75 30.41
N GLU A 538 16.63 25.31 29.60
CA GLU A 538 16.25 24.73 28.31
C GLU A 538 17.40 24.82 27.29
N ILE A 539 18.17 25.92 27.27
CA ILE A 539 19.37 26.00 26.41
C ILE A 539 20.39 24.88 26.77
N LYS A 540 20.51 24.51 28.05
CA LYS A 540 21.37 23.38 28.46
C LYS A 540 20.83 22.03 28.01
N LYS A 541 19.50 21.85 27.94
CA LYS A 541 18.88 20.66 27.32
C LYS A 541 19.12 20.61 25.81
N LEU A 542 19.06 21.75 25.12
CA LEU A 542 19.39 21.84 23.69
C LEU A 542 20.87 21.53 23.41
N LEU A 543 21.80 22.03 24.23
CA LEU A 543 23.23 21.65 24.13
C LEU A 543 23.43 20.13 24.28
N LEU A 544 22.75 19.49 25.23
CA LEU A 544 22.77 18.03 25.42
C LEU A 544 22.17 17.28 24.22
N LEU A 545 21.05 17.75 23.67
CA LEU A 545 20.43 17.20 22.45
C LEU A 545 21.41 17.26 21.26
N TYR A 546 22.14 18.36 21.13
CA TYR A 546 23.14 18.59 20.08
C TYR A 546 24.52 18.04 20.39
N LYS A 547 24.69 17.33 21.52
CA LYS A 547 25.96 16.75 21.98
C LYS A 547 27.09 17.79 22.08
N CYS A 548 26.76 19.05 22.33
CA CYS A 548 27.74 20.09 22.56
C CYS A 548 28.30 19.96 23.98
N SER A 549 29.61 19.83 24.09
CA SER A 549 30.34 19.66 25.36
C SER A 549 30.71 20.99 26.04
N ILE A 550 30.46 22.13 25.39
CA ILE A 550 30.72 23.49 25.93
C ILE A 550 29.71 23.80 27.04
N LYS A 551 30.22 24.30 28.18
CA LYS A 551 29.43 24.63 29.37
C LYS A 551 29.09 26.11 29.42
N ILE A 552 27.82 26.45 29.21
CA ILE A 552 27.30 27.80 29.45
C ILE A 552 27.37 28.16 30.93
N THR A 553 27.99 29.31 31.22
CA THR A 553 28.10 29.92 32.54
C THR A 553 26.98 30.92 32.81
N ASN A 554 26.74 31.89 31.92
CA ASN A 554 25.73 32.94 32.07
C ASN A 554 25.35 33.60 30.73
N GLN A 555 24.20 34.29 30.67
CA GLN A 555 23.66 34.81 29.40
C GLN A 555 24.58 35.83 28.71
N LYS A 556 25.36 36.60 29.47
CA LYS A 556 26.16 37.71 28.95
C LYS A 556 27.47 37.22 28.34
N ASP A 557 28.18 36.33 29.03
CA ASP A 557 29.50 35.87 28.59
C ASP A 557 29.40 34.77 27.52
N ASP A 558 28.28 34.01 27.51
CA ASP A 558 28.00 32.94 26.54
C ASP A 558 27.05 33.36 25.40
N GLN A 559 26.79 34.67 25.22
CA GLN A 559 25.77 35.24 24.33
C GLN A 559 25.80 34.66 22.90
N LEU A 560 26.98 34.54 22.29
CA LEU A 560 27.17 34.03 20.93
C LEU A 560 26.85 32.52 20.81
N LEU A 561 27.15 31.73 21.85
CA LEU A 561 26.81 30.30 21.87
C LEU A 561 25.30 30.10 22.02
N ILE A 562 24.64 30.92 22.84
CA ILE A 562 23.18 30.92 22.99
C ILE A 562 22.50 31.25 21.65
N GLN A 563 22.96 32.30 20.95
CA GLN A 563 22.47 32.62 19.61
C GLN A 563 22.64 31.45 18.64
N ALA A 564 23.80 30.79 18.62
CA ALA A 564 24.06 29.62 17.78
C ALA A 564 23.11 28.44 18.09
N VAL A 565 22.90 28.09 19.37
CA VAL A 565 21.94 27.04 19.78
C VAL A 565 20.53 27.36 19.31
N LEU A 566 20.09 28.62 19.47
CA LEU A 566 18.76 29.05 19.06
C LEU A 566 18.58 29.07 17.53
N GLN A 567 19.56 29.54 16.76
CA GLN A 567 19.52 29.49 15.29
C GLN A 567 19.37 28.06 14.78
N ARG A 568 20.17 27.12 15.32
CA ARG A 568 20.06 25.70 14.99
C ARG A 568 18.66 25.17 15.28
N HIS A 569 18.16 25.43 16.49
CA HIS A 569 16.90 24.88 16.96
C HIS A 569 15.70 25.36 16.12
N ILE A 570 15.68 26.64 15.74
CA ILE A 570 14.65 27.20 14.85
C ILE A 570 14.70 26.52 13.49
N ILE A 571 15.88 26.38 12.87
CA ILE A 571 16.03 25.76 11.54
C ILE A 571 15.57 24.29 11.57
N GLU A 572 16.05 23.49 12.51
CA GLU A 572 15.64 22.07 12.62
C GLU A 572 14.15 21.90 12.93
N THR A 573 13.57 22.78 13.75
CA THR A 573 12.14 22.77 14.10
C THR A 573 11.28 23.08 12.87
N ILE A 574 11.63 24.08 12.07
CA ILE A 574 10.91 24.41 10.83
C ILE A 574 11.08 23.30 9.78
N LEU A 575 12.28 22.70 9.67
CA LEU A 575 12.48 21.53 8.81
C LEU A 575 11.61 20.33 9.23
N SER A 576 11.37 20.15 10.53
CA SER A 576 10.43 19.15 11.07
C SER A 576 8.98 19.47 10.69
N TYR A 577 8.54 20.74 10.82
CA TYR A 577 7.23 21.19 10.37
C TYR A 577 7.01 20.96 8.87
N ALA A 578 7.95 21.40 8.03
CA ALA A 578 7.92 21.21 6.58
C ALA A 578 7.91 19.71 6.21
N THR A 579 8.67 18.87 6.91
CA THR A 579 8.66 17.41 6.69
C THR A 579 7.28 16.81 6.93
N LYS A 580 6.57 17.21 8.00
CA LYS A 580 5.19 16.76 8.28
C LYS A 580 4.21 17.24 7.21
N TYR A 581 4.36 18.48 6.74
CA TYR A 581 3.52 19.06 5.69
C TYR A 581 3.72 18.33 4.34
N PHE A 582 4.96 18.11 3.88
CA PHE A 582 5.23 17.42 2.60
C PHE A 582 4.93 15.92 2.63
N GLN A 583 4.73 15.31 3.80
CA GLN A 583 4.16 13.96 3.94
C GLN A 583 2.61 13.95 3.87
N SER A 584 1.95 15.10 4.01
CA SER A 584 0.50 15.23 4.03
C SER A 584 -0.05 15.55 2.64
N THR A 585 -1.06 14.81 2.17
CA THR A 585 -1.64 14.98 0.82
C THR A 585 -3.16 14.87 0.83
N GLY A 586 -3.82 15.31 -0.25
CA GLY A 586 -5.25 15.08 -0.47
C GLY A 586 -6.20 16.17 0.06
N GLN A 587 -5.68 17.22 0.70
CA GLN A 587 -6.45 18.43 1.04
C GLN A 587 -6.19 19.56 0.04
N HIS A 588 -7.17 20.45 -0.16
CA HIS A 588 -7.08 21.55 -1.13
C HIS A 588 -6.01 22.60 -0.77
N TYR A 589 -5.74 22.77 0.54
CA TYR A 589 -4.71 23.66 1.08
C TYR A 589 -3.33 22.98 1.26
N HIS A 590 -3.14 21.77 0.71
CA HIS A 590 -1.84 21.09 0.61
C HIS A 590 -1.31 21.10 -0.84
N LEU A 591 -1.50 22.22 -1.55
CA LEU A 591 -1.25 22.32 -3.00
C LEU A 591 0.21 22.02 -3.35
N GLU A 592 1.15 22.60 -2.61
CA GLU A 592 2.60 22.43 -2.74
C GLU A 592 3.00 20.96 -2.53
N ALA A 593 2.48 20.32 -1.49
CA ALA A 593 2.75 18.90 -1.20
C ALA A 593 2.15 17.98 -2.27
N ASN A 594 0.93 18.27 -2.75
CA ASN A 594 0.31 17.57 -3.86
C ASN A 594 1.16 17.71 -5.15
N ILE A 595 1.65 18.92 -5.47
CA ILE A 595 2.52 19.18 -6.63
C ILE A 595 3.83 18.40 -6.53
N VAL A 596 4.55 18.49 -5.39
CA VAL A 596 5.81 17.75 -5.16
C VAL A 596 5.60 16.24 -5.30
N ASN A 597 4.49 15.70 -4.76
CA ASN A 597 4.14 14.29 -4.88
C ASN A 597 3.94 13.86 -6.35
N LYS A 598 3.13 14.59 -7.13
CA LYS A 598 2.90 14.27 -8.55
C LYS A 598 4.17 14.45 -9.40
N ALA A 599 5.00 15.46 -9.10
CA ALA A 599 6.29 15.68 -9.75
C ALA A 599 7.25 14.49 -9.56
N SER A 600 7.30 13.93 -8.35
CA SER A 600 8.12 12.76 -8.02
C SER A 600 7.66 11.51 -8.77
N ILE A 601 6.34 11.27 -8.84
CA ILE A 601 5.75 10.16 -9.62
C ILE A 601 6.10 10.31 -11.11
N LEU A 602 5.92 11.49 -11.70
CA LEU A 602 6.21 11.71 -13.11
C LEU A 602 7.72 11.60 -13.42
N SER A 603 8.58 12.10 -12.54
CA SER A 603 10.04 11.95 -12.66
C SER A 603 10.47 10.47 -12.61
N THR A 604 9.80 9.66 -11.79
CA THR A 604 10.01 8.21 -11.72
C THR A 604 9.59 7.52 -13.03
N LEU A 605 8.47 7.94 -13.64
CA LEU A 605 8.00 7.41 -14.93
C LEU A 605 8.95 7.79 -16.09
N LEU A 606 9.49 9.01 -16.12
CA LEU A 606 10.51 9.41 -17.08
C LEU A 606 11.82 8.62 -16.90
N THR A 607 12.26 8.43 -15.66
CA THR A 607 13.43 7.59 -15.31
C THR A 607 13.23 6.12 -15.70
N ASN A 608 11.99 5.63 -15.73
CA ASN A 608 11.67 4.27 -16.20
C ASN A 608 11.66 4.19 -17.74
N ILE A 609 11.34 5.27 -18.45
CA ILE A 609 11.46 5.31 -19.91
C ILE A 609 12.93 5.12 -20.32
N SER A 610 13.88 5.82 -19.69
CA SER A 610 15.34 5.66 -19.94
C SER A 610 15.99 4.41 -19.33
N LYS A 611 15.17 3.42 -18.93
CA LYS A 611 15.63 2.12 -18.41
C LYS A 611 15.02 0.93 -19.15
N TYR A 612 13.85 1.12 -19.76
CA TYR A 612 13.02 0.04 -20.28
C TYR A 612 12.53 0.27 -21.72
N ARG A 613 13.05 1.27 -22.44
CA ARG A 613 12.74 1.52 -23.86
C ARG A 613 14.01 1.83 -24.65
N THR A 614 14.07 1.37 -25.89
CA THR A 614 15.09 1.79 -26.85
C THR A 614 14.71 3.16 -27.42
N GLY A 615 15.60 4.14 -27.24
CA GLY A 615 15.41 5.54 -27.64
C GLY A 615 16.62 6.37 -27.21
N ASN A 616 16.61 7.69 -27.44
CA ASN A 616 17.72 8.54 -27.01
C ASN A 616 17.58 8.90 -25.52
N ASP A 617 18.25 8.14 -24.64
CA ASP A 617 18.13 8.26 -23.18
C ASP A 617 18.45 9.65 -22.63
N GLU A 618 19.33 10.39 -23.31
CA GLU A 618 19.64 11.80 -23.03
C GLU A 618 18.38 12.67 -22.97
N ILE A 619 17.41 12.46 -23.87
CA ILE A 619 16.17 13.24 -23.93
C ILE A 619 15.33 12.99 -22.68
N ALA A 620 15.25 11.74 -22.22
CA ALA A 620 14.50 11.38 -21.02
C ALA A 620 15.20 11.88 -19.74
N HIS A 621 16.53 11.86 -19.69
CA HIS A 621 17.28 12.44 -18.58
C HIS A 621 17.13 13.98 -18.53
N VAL A 622 17.29 14.68 -19.66
CA VAL A 622 17.11 16.14 -19.76
C VAL A 622 15.66 16.53 -19.44
N ALA A 623 14.67 15.77 -19.90
CA ALA A 623 13.27 16.00 -19.54
C ALA A 623 13.01 15.84 -18.04
N THR A 624 13.60 14.82 -17.40
CA THR A 624 13.50 14.61 -15.94
C THR A 624 14.13 15.76 -15.16
N THR A 625 15.31 16.23 -15.59
CA THR A 625 15.96 17.41 -15.00
C THR A 625 15.08 18.65 -15.17
N LYS A 626 14.70 19.03 -16.40
CA LYS A 626 13.92 20.25 -16.65
C LYS A 626 12.55 20.25 -15.96
N LEU A 627 11.85 19.10 -15.92
CA LEU A 627 10.59 18.96 -15.18
C LEU A 627 10.75 19.35 -13.70
N ARG A 628 11.80 18.84 -13.05
CA ARG A 628 12.14 19.18 -11.67
C ARG A 628 12.43 20.67 -11.52
N GLN A 629 13.26 21.25 -12.40
CA GLN A 629 13.63 22.67 -12.33
C GLN A 629 12.41 23.60 -12.45
N TYR A 630 11.53 23.37 -13.43
CA TYR A 630 10.32 24.17 -13.60
C TYR A 630 9.38 24.07 -12.40
N ILE A 631 9.13 22.85 -11.89
CA ILE A 631 8.21 22.66 -10.77
C ILE A 631 8.73 23.32 -9.49
N TYR A 632 10.02 23.14 -9.16
CA TYR A 632 10.59 23.77 -7.97
C TYR A 632 10.81 25.29 -8.13
N SER A 633 10.97 25.80 -9.35
CA SER A 633 10.94 27.24 -9.62
C SER A 633 9.56 27.85 -9.36
N ILE A 634 8.49 27.21 -9.82
CA ILE A 634 7.10 27.62 -9.52
C ILE A 634 6.84 27.60 -8.01
N LEU A 635 7.25 26.53 -7.32
CA LEU A 635 7.07 26.39 -5.87
C LEU A 635 7.91 27.40 -5.06
N ASN A 636 9.14 27.72 -5.49
CA ASN A 636 9.97 28.75 -4.87
C ASN A 636 9.29 30.14 -4.91
N ASN A 637 8.66 30.47 -6.03
CA ASN A 637 8.02 31.76 -6.22
C ASN A 637 6.66 31.80 -5.52
N CYS A 638 5.77 30.86 -5.83
CA CYS A 638 4.36 30.88 -5.43
C CYS A 638 4.03 30.09 -4.16
N GLY A 639 4.89 29.15 -3.73
CA GLY A 639 4.61 28.27 -2.60
C GLY A 639 4.56 28.99 -1.26
N PHE A 640 3.62 28.61 -0.41
CA PHE A 640 3.30 29.20 0.89
C PHE A 640 2.91 30.69 0.84
N ALA A 641 2.53 31.20 -0.34
CA ALA A 641 1.94 32.53 -0.48
C ALA A 641 0.50 32.57 0.06
N ASN A 642 0.01 33.76 0.38
CA ASN A 642 -1.37 33.97 0.84
C ASN A 642 -2.38 33.46 -0.20
N ILE A 643 -3.42 32.78 0.28
CA ILE A 643 -4.45 32.14 -0.54
C ILE A 643 -5.63 33.10 -0.76
N TYR A 644 -6.26 33.04 -1.93
CA TYR A 644 -7.48 33.81 -2.22
C TYR A 644 -8.72 33.05 -1.74
N GLY A 645 -9.62 33.74 -1.04
CA GLY A 645 -10.99 33.26 -0.78
C GLY A 645 -11.91 33.44 -1.98
N GLU A 646 -13.14 32.92 -1.86
CA GLU A 646 -14.20 33.07 -2.88
C GLU A 646 -14.63 34.54 -3.10
N ASP A 647 -14.32 35.40 -2.14
CA ASP A 647 -14.55 36.86 -2.12
C ASP A 647 -13.35 37.69 -2.63
N GLN A 648 -12.29 37.03 -3.11
CA GLN A 648 -10.99 37.61 -3.50
C GLN A 648 -10.18 38.21 -2.35
N ILE A 649 -10.57 38.03 -1.08
CA ILE A 649 -9.75 38.42 0.07
C ILE A 649 -8.56 37.46 0.20
N THR A 650 -7.37 37.99 0.51
CA THR A 650 -6.16 37.20 0.74
C THR A 650 -6.07 36.77 2.20
N TYR A 651 -6.04 35.46 2.43
CA TYR A 651 -5.85 34.84 3.74
C TYR A 651 -4.41 34.30 3.86
N GLU A 652 -3.85 34.33 5.06
CA GLU A 652 -2.54 33.75 5.34
C GLU A 652 -2.55 32.23 5.08
N HIS A 653 -1.48 31.71 4.48
CA HIS A 653 -1.42 30.29 4.12
C HIS A 653 -1.51 29.39 5.38
N PRO A 654 -2.41 28.37 5.45
CA PRO A 654 -2.68 27.63 6.69
C PRO A 654 -1.47 27.02 7.39
N PHE A 655 -0.46 26.53 6.64
CA PHE A 655 0.80 26.05 7.21
C PHE A 655 1.58 27.16 7.94
N ILE A 656 1.59 28.38 7.40
CA ILE A 656 2.27 29.55 7.99
C ILE A 656 1.47 30.05 9.19
N ALA A 657 0.14 30.19 9.03
CA ALA A 657 -0.76 30.65 10.08
C ALA A 657 -0.71 29.76 11.34
N TYR A 658 -0.65 28.44 11.17
CA TYR A 658 -0.51 27.49 12.27
C TYR A 658 0.90 27.48 12.86
N TYR A 659 1.94 27.27 12.04
CA TYR A 659 3.29 27.06 12.59
C TYR A 659 3.99 28.33 13.09
N LYS A 660 3.53 29.55 12.72
CA LYS A 660 4.05 30.78 13.34
C LYS A 660 3.70 30.86 14.83
N GLU A 661 2.51 30.41 15.22
CA GLU A 661 2.07 30.39 16.61
C GLU A 661 2.86 29.33 17.39
N GLU A 662 2.97 28.12 16.84
CA GLU A 662 3.80 27.04 17.41
C GLU A 662 5.27 27.44 17.58
N LEU A 663 5.87 28.11 16.58
CA LEU A 663 7.26 28.57 16.65
C LEU A 663 7.43 29.71 17.66
N ASN A 664 6.48 30.64 17.74
CA ASN A 664 6.50 31.70 18.76
C ASN A 664 6.31 31.12 20.17
N ASN A 665 5.43 30.13 20.36
CA ASN A 665 5.28 29.41 21.63
C ASN A 665 6.60 28.74 22.03
N THR A 666 7.18 27.94 21.11
CA THR A 666 8.49 27.28 21.30
C THR A 666 9.58 28.30 21.66
N MET A 667 9.60 29.48 21.02
CA MET A 667 10.58 30.51 21.34
C MET A 667 10.31 31.24 22.65
N ASN A 668 9.05 31.43 23.07
CA ASN A 668 8.68 32.03 24.35
C ASN A 668 9.06 31.13 25.55
N GLU A 669 9.20 29.80 25.36
CA GLU A 669 9.77 28.89 26.37
C GLU A 669 11.30 29.06 26.53
N LEU A 670 11.98 29.45 25.46
CA LEU A 670 13.44 29.57 25.37
C LEU A 670 13.98 30.98 25.67
N ARG A 671 13.20 32.03 25.36
CA ARG A 671 13.50 33.43 25.65
C ARG A 671 12.23 34.22 25.99
N ILE A 672 12.34 35.20 26.89
CA ILE A 672 11.29 36.18 27.19
C ILE A 672 11.73 37.54 26.64
N VAL A 673 10.92 38.13 25.75
CA VAL A 673 11.17 39.46 25.14
C VAL A 673 10.17 40.46 25.73
N LYS A 674 10.62 41.69 26.04
CA LYS A 674 9.75 42.76 26.56
C LYS A 674 8.73 43.26 25.51
N ASP A 675 7.57 43.72 25.98
CA ASP A 675 6.37 43.97 25.16
C ASP A 675 6.56 44.89 23.94
N GLN A 676 7.50 45.84 23.99
CA GLN A 676 7.74 46.79 22.89
C GLN A 676 8.39 46.15 21.65
N GLU A 677 9.28 45.17 21.84
CA GLU A 677 9.92 44.44 20.72
C GLU A 677 9.21 43.13 20.39
N LYS A 678 8.46 42.57 21.35
CA LYS A 678 7.81 41.27 21.24
C LYS A 678 6.96 41.12 19.98
N ILE A 679 6.07 42.07 19.69
CA ILE A 679 5.19 42.03 18.51
C ILE A 679 6.00 42.09 17.20
N ALA A 680 7.12 42.84 17.17
CA ALA A 680 7.99 42.90 15.99
C ALA A 680 8.73 41.57 15.77
N SER A 681 9.22 40.95 16.85
CA SER A 681 9.84 39.61 16.82
C SER A 681 8.83 38.54 16.38
N GLU A 682 7.66 38.46 17.00
CA GLU A 682 6.68 37.40 16.74
C GLU A 682 6.11 37.41 15.31
N ASN A 683 6.09 38.57 14.64
CA ASN A 683 5.74 38.66 13.22
C ASN A 683 6.81 38.11 12.27
N LEU A 684 8.09 38.03 12.67
CA LEU A 684 9.16 37.43 11.86
C LEU A 684 9.04 35.91 11.73
N ALA A 685 8.33 35.23 12.64
CA ALA A 685 8.17 33.77 12.62
C ALA A 685 7.57 33.28 11.29
N ALA A 686 6.53 33.95 10.77
CA ALA A 686 5.91 33.62 9.49
C ALA A 686 6.89 33.74 8.31
N ILE A 687 7.74 34.78 8.33
CA ILE A 687 8.77 35.03 7.30
C ILE A 687 9.83 33.93 7.35
N ILE A 688 10.36 33.62 8.54
CA ILE A 688 11.44 32.63 8.72
C ILE A 688 10.96 31.21 8.39
N ILE A 689 9.71 30.85 8.74
CA ILE A 689 9.11 29.58 8.32
C ILE A 689 9.06 29.48 6.80
N CYS A 690 8.67 30.56 6.11
CA CYS A 690 8.63 30.63 4.67
C CYS A 690 10.05 30.55 4.05
N GLU A 691 11.01 31.32 4.55
CA GLU A 691 12.40 31.37 4.06
C GLU A 691 13.12 30.02 4.23
N VAL A 692 13.12 29.43 5.44
CA VAL A 692 13.74 28.11 5.68
C VAL A 692 13.08 27.04 4.80
N THR A 693 11.75 27.04 4.69
CA THR A 693 11.07 26.05 3.85
C THR A 693 11.40 26.24 2.37
N LYS A 694 11.35 27.47 1.85
CA LYS A 694 11.69 27.78 0.46
C LYS A 694 13.14 27.41 0.13
N ILE A 695 14.11 27.78 0.97
CA ILE A 695 15.53 27.43 0.76
C ILE A 695 15.69 25.90 0.72
N PHE A 696 15.39 25.20 1.82
CA PHE A 696 15.77 23.80 1.97
C PHE A 696 14.90 22.81 1.19
N TRP A 697 13.61 23.09 0.98
CA TRP A 697 12.70 22.21 0.21
C TRP A 697 12.57 22.56 -1.26
N PHE A 698 12.68 23.84 -1.66
CA PHE A 698 12.51 24.23 -3.07
C PHE A 698 13.82 24.66 -3.74
N ARG A 699 14.54 25.65 -3.18
CA ARG A 699 15.70 26.30 -3.80
C ARG A 699 16.81 25.29 -4.15
N LEU A 700 17.17 24.43 -3.18
CA LEU A 700 18.16 23.35 -3.38
C LEU A 700 17.75 22.32 -4.46
N LYS A 701 16.49 22.34 -4.93
CA LYS A 701 15.93 21.46 -5.96
C LYS A 701 15.74 22.14 -7.32
N ILE A 702 16.16 23.39 -7.52
CA ILE A 702 16.10 24.11 -8.81
C ILE A 702 17.37 23.89 -9.67
N HIS A 703 18.52 23.65 -9.05
CA HIS A 703 19.80 23.55 -9.77
C HIS A 703 19.88 22.27 -10.64
N GLU A 704 20.72 22.26 -11.68
CA GLU A 704 20.82 21.16 -12.65
C GLU A 704 21.13 19.81 -11.97
N SER A 705 22.00 19.84 -10.96
CA SER A 705 22.13 18.79 -9.95
C SER A 705 21.44 19.19 -8.65
N VAL A 706 20.90 18.23 -7.89
CA VAL A 706 20.25 18.50 -6.60
C VAL A 706 21.30 18.85 -5.55
N ILE A 707 21.17 20.04 -4.96
CA ILE A 707 22.02 20.48 -3.85
C ILE A 707 21.59 19.76 -2.55
N GLN A 708 22.58 19.45 -1.72
CA GLN A 708 22.44 18.75 -0.45
C GLN A 708 22.89 19.66 0.70
N TYR A 709 22.45 19.37 1.92
CA TYR A 709 22.91 20.03 3.13
C TYR A 709 23.31 19.00 4.18
N VAL A 710 24.35 19.29 4.97
CA VAL A 710 24.93 18.39 5.98
C VAL A 710 25.24 19.16 7.25
N TRP A 711 24.69 18.71 8.38
CA TRP A 711 25.11 19.17 9.71
C TRP A 711 26.45 18.53 10.07
N ILE A 712 27.46 19.34 10.38
CA ILE A 712 28.76 18.83 10.81
C ILE A 712 28.63 18.26 12.24
N PRO A 713 29.08 17.02 12.51
CA PRO A 713 29.08 16.47 13.87
C PRO A 713 30.00 17.23 14.82
N CYS A 714 29.67 17.20 16.11
CA CYS A 714 30.56 17.71 17.16
C CYS A 714 31.82 16.83 17.29
N ASP A 715 32.87 17.40 17.87
CA ASP A 715 34.20 16.80 18.08
C ASP A 715 34.92 16.36 16.79
N ILE A 716 34.51 16.92 15.64
CA ILE A 716 35.25 16.88 14.37
C ILE A 716 36.25 18.05 14.32
N GLN A 717 37.46 17.81 13.84
CA GLN A 717 38.48 18.86 13.64
C GLN A 717 37.99 19.90 12.61
N VAL A 718 38.23 21.18 12.88
CA VAL A 718 37.82 22.28 12.01
C VAL A 718 38.50 22.19 10.64
N ASN A 719 37.78 22.55 9.59
CA ASN A 719 38.33 22.66 8.24
C ASN A 719 37.71 23.87 7.52
N GLU A 720 38.52 24.90 7.32
CA GLU A 720 38.13 26.20 6.76
C GLU A 720 37.56 26.11 5.33
N VAL A 721 37.87 25.05 4.58
CA VAL A 721 37.30 24.80 3.23
C VAL A 721 35.80 24.44 3.30
N PHE A 722 35.30 24.05 4.46
CA PHE A 722 33.92 23.58 4.66
C PHE A 722 33.19 24.26 5.84
N MET A 723 33.88 25.07 6.65
CA MET A 723 33.37 25.60 7.91
C MET A 723 33.79 27.06 8.12
N GLU A 724 32.89 27.87 8.67
CA GLU A 724 33.17 29.23 9.16
C GLU A 724 32.77 29.33 10.63
N GLY A 725 33.54 30.03 11.46
CA GLY A 725 33.31 30.09 12.91
C GLY A 725 33.81 31.37 13.56
N ASN A 726 33.15 31.77 14.65
CA ASN A 726 33.32 33.09 15.27
C ASN A 726 34.70 33.34 15.91
N ASN A 727 35.49 32.26 16.13
CA ASN A 727 36.78 32.28 16.81
C ASN A 727 37.85 31.54 15.96
N PHE A 728 37.92 31.82 14.66
CA PHE A 728 39.10 31.49 13.87
C PHE A 728 40.11 32.62 14.07
N ASP A 729 41.33 32.29 14.48
CA ASP A 729 42.40 33.28 14.60
C ASP A 729 43.08 33.45 13.22
N ASP A 730 43.34 34.70 12.80
CA ASP A 730 43.98 34.99 11.49
C ASP A 730 45.42 34.41 11.39
N ASP A 731 46.05 34.11 12.53
CA ASP A 731 47.44 33.64 12.67
C ASP A 731 47.61 32.10 12.56
N ASN A 732 46.84 31.44 11.68
CA ASN A 732 46.97 30.01 11.26
C ASN A 732 46.89 28.89 12.32
N ASP A 733 46.87 29.15 13.62
CA ASP A 733 46.95 28.15 14.71
C ASP A 733 45.64 27.30 14.91
N ASN A 734 44.83 27.17 13.86
CA ASN A 734 43.52 26.51 13.87
C ASN A 734 43.59 24.97 13.94
N GLU A 735 44.77 24.34 13.83
CA GLU A 735 44.93 22.86 13.86
C GLU A 735 44.34 22.20 15.12
N ASN A 736 44.29 22.91 16.25
CA ASN A 736 43.79 22.40 17.54
C ASN A 736 42.31 22.73 17.81
N LEU A 737 41.57 23.26 16.83
CA LEU A 737 40.14 23.57 16.95
C LEU A 737 39.25 22.39 16.51
N TYR A 738 38.21 22.16 17.29
CA TYR A 738 37.18 21.14 17.05
C TYR A 738 35.78 21.78 17.09
N VAL A 739 34.85 21.23 16.31
CA VAL A 739 33.45 21.69 16.27
C VAL A 739 32.76 21.35 17.58
N GLY A 740 32.42 22.38 18.37
CA GLY A 740 31.58 22.23 19.55
C GLY A 740 30.08 22.20 19.21
N LEU A 741 29.67 22.99 18.21
CA LEU A 741 28.29 23.03 17.71
C LEU A 741 28.24 23.53 16.26
N CYS A 742 27.81 22.70 15.30
CA CYS A 742 27.37 23.20 14.00
C CYS A 742 25.97 23.81 14.14
N TYR A 743 25.79 25.08 13.74
CA TYR A 743 24.54 25.85 13.90
C TYR A 743 23.91 26.34 12.59
N PHE A 744 24.64 26.28 11.47
CA PHE A 744 24.09 26.28 10.12
C PHE A 744 24.78 25.18 9.30
N PRO A 745 24.05 24.36 8.51
CA PRO A 745 24.64 23.22 7.82
C PRO A 745 25.51 23.63 6.63
N LEU A 746 26.48 22.80 6.28
CA LEU A 746 27.22 22.88 5.01
C LEU A 746 26.26 22.65 3.85
N ILE A 747 26.25 23.52 2.83
CA ILE A 747 25.39 23.40 1.64
C ILE A 747 26.25 23.27 0.38
N GLY A 748 26.04 22.21 -0.41
CA GLY A 748 26.89 21.89 -1.56
C GLY A 748 26.40 20.73 -2.42
N ARG A 749 27.14 20.45 -3.50
CA ARG A 749 26.95 19.30 -4.38
C ARG A 749 28.02 18.24 -4.11
N ASP A 750 27.63 16.97 -4.20
CA ASP A 750 28.50 15.79 -4.15
C ASP A 750 29.46 15.74 -2.95
N LEU A 751 29.02 16.29 -1.81
CA LEU A 751 29.78 16.51 -0.57
C LEU A 751 30.49 15.26 0.01
N THR A 752 30.10 14.07 -0.43
CA THR A 752 30.75 12.80 -0.07
C THR A 752 31.88 12.39 -1.04
N SER A 753 31.76 12.70 -2.34
CA SER A 753 32.75 12.32 -3.38
C SER A 753 34.09 13.02 -3.18
N SER A 754 35.24 12.38 -3.38
CA SER A 754 36.54 13.02 -3.10
C SER A 754 36.96 14.07 -4.13
N ASN A 755 36.43 14.03 -5.36
CA ASN A 755 37.01 14.74 -6.51
C ASN A 755 36.12 15.85 -7.11
N ASN A 756 34.81 15.83 -6.89
CA ASN A 756 33.84 16.66 -7.62
C ASN A 756 32.97 17.55 -6.71
N ARG A 757 33.44 17.83 -5.47
CA ARG A 757 32.69 18.64 -4.48
C ARG A 757 32.58 20.09 -4.94
N GLU A 758 31.39 20.66 -4.81
CA GLU A 758 31.14 22.10 -4.91
C GLU A 758 30.46 22.57 -3.63
N VAL A 759 30.99 23.61 -3.00
CA VAL A 759 30.41 24.23 -1.80
C VAL A 759 29.76 25.55 -2.20
N TYR A 760 28.52 25.79 -1.75
CA TYR A 760 27.78 27.03 -2.01
C TYR A 760 27.64 27.90 -0.74
N SER A 761 27.55 27.26 0.43
CA SER A 761 27.62 27.92 1.75
C SER A 761 28.34 27.01 2.74
N LEU A 762 29.29 27.57 3.50
CA LEU A 762 30.04 26.89 4.55
C LEU A 762 29.12 26.51 5.73
N ALA A 763 29.51 25.49 6.50
CA ALA A 763 28.85 25.22 7.78
C ALA A 763 29.24 26.28 8.81
N LYS A 764 28.26 26.94 9.43
CA LYS A 764 28.53 27.82 10.57
C LYS A 764 28.74 26.97 11.81
N VAL A 765 29.90 27.11 12.47
CA VAL A 765 30.31 26.32 13.62
C VAL A 765 30.74 27.20 14.80
N PHE A 766 30.33 26.80 16.00
CA PHE A 766 30.95 27.24 17.24
C PHE A 766 32.06 26.24 17.60
N VAL A 767 33.26 26.73 17.93
CA VAL A 767 34.47 25.91 18.08
C VAL A 767 34.95 25.82 19.52
N GLN A 768 35.71 24.77 19.82
CA GLN A 768 36.39 24.55 21.10
C GLN A 768 37.82 24.05 20.87
N ARG A 769 38.76 24.47 21.75
CA ARG A 769 40.14 23.94 21.78
C ARG A 769 40.18 22.63 22.58
N ASN A 770 40.97 21.66 22.14
CA ASN A 770 40.98 20.30 22.69
C ASN A 770 41.54 20.25 24.13
N GLN A 771 40.76 19.76 25.10
CA GLN A 771 41.15 19.65 26.51
C GLN A 771 42.01 18.41 26.84
N HIS A 772 42.72 17.85 25.86
CA HIS A 772 43.66 16.72 26.05
C HIS A 772 45.12 17.09 25.72
N GLN A 773 45.45 18.39 25.69
CA GLN A 773 46.82 18.89 25.80
C GLN A 773 46.91 20.05 26.82
N ILE A 774 46.98 19.69 28.11
CA ILE A 774 47.58 20.45 29.22
C ILE A 774 48.37 19.44 30.06
#